data_AF-A0A316RQN2-F1
#
_entry.id   AF-A0A316RQN2-F1
#
_cell.length_a   1.000
_cell.length_b   1.000
_cell.length_c   1.000
_cell.angle_alpha   90.00
_cell.angle_beta   90.00
_cell.angle_gamma   90.00
#
_symmetry.space_group_name_H-M   'P 1'
#
loop_
_entity.id
_entity.type
_entity.pdbx_description
1 polymer ?
#
loop_
_entity_poly.entity_id
_entity_poly.type
_entity_poly.pdbx_seq_one_letter_code
_entity_poly.pdbx_strand_id
1 'polypeptide(L)'
;MEEGKKKVKVPRRPNRPLLVLWSLVLALLLVVSTALAVVLAPHADIPNILLSKGDVTSEAAVQASQATADITEEVESEAVILLKNKDAALPLGGNAKVNVFGSTAGNNFSYGGTGSGAGDESKNVTFYQGLENAGIQANPELKDFYDKNAKSAQKTSTGMVGTDWNLYELPQSDYDQSLIDNAKSYSDTAVAVLTRKGGEGYDLPIDMADYEGSEAGRSYLQLTPNEEALLDMAEKNFSRVVVVLNSPNPMELGRMNDDAVGAVLWVGTPGATGCNAIAKVLTGEVNPSGKTVDTFAYDLTSAPSYYNAGDFLYSNTEAGNAAIFAGTGDAAVGNLPNYYVNYTEDIYVGYRYYETAAADGFIDYDSTVQYPFGYGLSYTTFDQKLDDVTDDGTTITATVTVTNTGSVAGKQVAEIYAAAPYTKGGIEKSSVVLAGFGKTKLPEPGESQTLEISFDREDLASYDYTGVKAEGGAYVLEAGDYGIQLQTDSHNVVAKKTIHVDEDVIYDDAHDGKRASDLVEAKNRSDAAGSDADLTYVSRADWAGTMPTERTPVSTEASDKILDALNNKEPLDNSETEDVTFGAKNGLKLSDMKGLDYDDPQWDRLLDQVTLDEMKILVGNAGWMTTGVKSVDKPALVECDGPNGVNNIIGQVNGTQLVGQSNLGYTWNTELAARVGELFAQEAKALNIAGLYAPAANTHRTAFGGRNYEYVSEDGLLTGKIVAAEAKAIQGQGEVLEVAV
;
A
#
# COMPACT_ATOMS: atom_id res chain seq x y z
N MET A 1 91.96 -18.33 43.25
CA MET A 1 90.52 -18.12 43.51
C MET A 1 89.91 -17.70 42.19
N GLU A 2 88.86 -18.38 41.76
CA GLU A 2 88.31 -18.39 40.39
C GLU A 2 87.97 -17.01 39.82
N GLU A 3 88.56 -16.68 38.66
CA GLU A 3 88.12 -15.58 37.79
C GLU A 3 87.22 -16.12 36.68
N GLY A 4 86.01 -15.53 36.58
CA GLY A 4 84.96 -15.94 35.66
C GLY A 4 85.25 -15.62 34.19
N LYS A 5 85.10 -16.64 33.33
CA LYS A 5 85.07 -16.51 31.87
C LYS A 5 83.75 -15.89 31.40
N LYS A 6 83.76 -14.69 30.81
CA LYS A 6 82.66 -14.17 29.99
C LYS A 6 82.61 -14.92 28.65
N LYS A 7 81.52 -15.66 28.40
CA LYS A 7 81.23 -16.32 27.12
C LYS A 7 80.78 -15.30 26.06
N VAL A 8 81.43 -15.32 24.89
CA VAL A 8 81.00 -14.61 23.68
C VAL A 8 79.69 -15.24 23.17
N LYS A 9 78.64 -14.43 22.96
CA LYS A 9 77.38 -14.88 22.35
C LYS A 9 77.56 -15.01 20.84
N VAL A 10 77.46 -16.23 20.32
CA VAL A 10 77.34 -16.50 18.88
C VAL A 10 75.89 -16.20 18.46
N PRO A 11 75.63 -15.44 17.39
CA PRO A 11 74.26 -15.19 16.92
C PRO A 11 73.59 -16.51 16.52
N ARG A 12 72.43 -16.80 17.12
CA ARG A 12 71.63 -17.99 16.78
C ARG A 12 71.18 -17.87 15.32
N ARG A 13 71.53 -18.86 14.49
CA ARG A 13 70.94 -18.99 13.15
C ARG A 13 69.42 -19.12 13.30
N PRO A 14 68.62 -18.42 12.47
CA PRO A 14 67.17 -18.50 12.55
C PRO A 14 66.73 -19.95 12.35
N ASN A 15 65.73 -20.37 13.13
CA ASN A 15 65.20 -21.73 13.10
C ASN A 15 64.50 -21.95 11.74
N ARG A 16 65.23 -22.48 10.77
CA ARG A 16 64.80 -22.66 9.37
C ARG A 16 63.39 -23.26 9.23
N PRO A 17 62.99 -24.32 9.95
CA PRO A 17 61.62 -24.83 9.86
C PRO A 17 60.56 -23.84 10.38
N LEU A 18 60.87 -23.06 11.41
CA LEU A 18 59.97 -22.01 11.91
C LEU A 18 59.84 -20.87 10.87
N LEU A 19 60.95 -20.50 10.22
CA LEU A 19 60.95 -19.48 9.17
C LEU A 19 60.15 -19.93 7.95
N VAL A 20 60.28 -21.20 7.55
CA VAL A 20 59.52 -21.79 6.44
C VAL A 20 58.03 -21.86 6.77
N LEU A 21 57.66 -22.24 8.01
CA LEU A 21 56.27 -22.24 8.47
C LEU A 21 55.66 -20.83 8.41
N TRP A 22 56.38 -19.82 8.91
CA TRP A 22 55.93 -18.43 8.85
C TRP A 22 55.81 -17.90 7.42
N SER A 23 56.73 -18.27 6.52
CA SER A 23 56.62 -17.93 5.10
C SER A 23 55.42 -18.58 4.42
N LEU A 24 55.08 -19.82 4.78
CA LEU A 24 53.89 -20.51 4.26
C LEU A 24 52.60 -19.88 4.77
N VAL A 25 52.55 -19.51 6.06
CA VAL A 25 51.41 -18.79 6.64
C VAL A 25 51.23 -17.41 6.00
N LEU A 26 52.31 -16.67 5.78
CA LEU A 26 52.27 -15.37 5.09
C LEU A 26 51.86 -15.52 3.61
N ALA A 27 52.33 -16.56 2.91
CA ALA A 27 51.92 -16.83 1.54
C ALA A 27 50.43 -17.21 1.46
N LEU A 28 49.94 -18.02 2.40
CA LEU A 28 48.52 -18.37 2.49
C LEU A 28 47.67 -17.14 2.82
N LEU A 29 48.09 -16.30 3.77
CA LEU A 29 47.45 -15.03 4.07
C LEU A 29 47.44 -14.11 2.86
N LEU A 30 48.52 -14.05 2.10
CA LEU A 30 48.59 -13.25 0.87
C LEU A 30 47.63 -13.79 -0.20
N VAL A 31 47.59 -15.11 -0.41
CA VAL A 31 46.67 -15.75 -1.37
C VAL A 31 45.22 -15.54 -0.96
N VAL A 32 44.88 -15.75 0.31
CA VAL A 32 43.53 -15.52 0.84
C VAL A 32 43.16 -14.05 0.76
N SER A 33 44.07 -13.13 1.14
CA SER A 33 43.83 -11.68 1.04
C SER A 33 43.70 -11.21 -0.41
N THR A 34 44.46 -11.81 -1.34
CA THR A 34 44.38 -11.50 -2.77
C THR A 34 43.10 -12.08 -3.37
N ALA A 35 42.69 -13.30 -2.99
CA ALA A 35 41.44 -13.90 -3.43
C ALA A 35 40.23 -13.11 -2.88
N LEU A 36 40.25 -12.75 -1.60
CA LEU A 36 39.26 -11.84 -1.00
C LEU A 36 39.28 -10.48 -1.69
N ALA A 37 40.44 -9.90 -1.98
CA ALA A 37 40.51 -8.62 -2.69
C ALA A 37 40.03 -8.72 -4.14
N VAL A 38 40.30 -9.80 -4.87
CA VAL A 38 39.83 -9.98 -6.25
C VAL A 38 38.32 -10.23 -6.29
N VAL A 39 37.77 -10.92 -5.30
CA VAL A 39 36.32 -11.16 -5.17
C VAL A 39 35.61 -9.91 -4.65
N LEU A 40 36.17 -9.20 -3.67
CA LEU A 40 35.52 -8.05 -3.03
C LEU A 40 35.79 -6.73 -3.74
N ALA A 41 36.90 -6.55 -4.47
CA ALA A 41 37.22 -5.28 -5.14
C ALA A 41 36.21 -4.87 -6.23
N PRO A 42 35.66 -5.78 -7.05
CA PRO A 42 34.55 -5.47 -7.95
C PRO A 42 33.28 -5.05 -7.20
N HIS A 43 33.15 -5.45 -5.93
CA HIS A 43 32.01 -5.19 -5.05
C HIS A 43 32.34 -4.25 -3.90
N ALA A 44 33.42 -3.46 -4.00
CA ALA A 44 33.95 -2.70 -2.86
C ALA A 44 33.00 -1.61 -2.36
N ASP A 45 32.08 -1.17 -3.21
CA ASP A 45 31.04 -0.21 -2.86
C ASP A 45 29.98 -0.84 -1.94
N ILE A 46 29.72 -2.15 -2.07
CA ILE A 46 28.70 -2.87 -1.28
C ILE A 46 29.02 -2.78 0.24
N PRO A 47 30.20 -3.19 0.76
CA PRO A 47 30.50 -3.04 2.18
C PRO A 47 30.53 -1.59 2.69
N ASN A 48 30.98 -0.63 1.88
CA ASN A 48 31.06 0.78 2.31
C ASN A 48 29.68 1.42 2.44
N ILE A 49 28.74 1.04 1.57
CA ILE A 49 27.36 1.51 1.59
C ILE A 49 26.55 0.81 2.68
N LEU A 50 26.73 -0.51 2.85
CA LEU A 50 26.13 -1.30 3.94
C LEU A 50 26.55 -0.82 5.35
N LEU A 51 27.72 -0.20 5.46
CA LEU A 51 28.23 0.36 6.72
C LEU A 51 28.03 1.88 6.84
N SER A 52 27.54 2.53 5.77
CA SER A 52 27.22 3.95 5.81
C SER A 52 25.96 4.15 6.66
N LYS A 53 26.09 4.93 7.73
CA LYS A 53 24.96 5.32 8.57
C LYS A 53 24.63 6.77 8.23
N GLY A 54 23.38 7.04 7.81
CA GLY A 54 22.88 8.41 7.69
C GLY A 54 23.00 9.15 9.03
N ASP A 55 23.33 10.44 8.98
CA ASP A 55 23.38 11.27 10.19
C ASP A 55 21.98 11.75 10.58
N VAL A 56 21.25 10.87 11.26
CA VAL A 56 19.93 11.14 11.84
C VAL A 56 19.95 12.20 12.96
N THR A 57 21.14 12.64 13.39
CA THR A 57 21.31 13.62 14.48
C THR A 57 21.65 15.02 13.99
N SER A 58 21.89 15.18 12.69
CA SER A 58 22.12 16.49 12.10
C SER A 58 20.90 17.39 12.28
N GLU A 59 21.12 18.71 12.41
CA GLU A 59 20.04 19.68 12.56
C GLU A 59 19.03 19.61 11.40
N ALA A 60 19.52 19.39 10.17
CA ALA A 60 18.69 19.22 8.98
C ALA A 60 17.82 17.95 9.06
N ALA A 61 18.38 16.81 9.48
CA ALA A 61 17.62 15.57 9.65
C ALA A 61 16.55 15.72 10.73
N VAL A 62 16.88 16.31 11.88
CA VAL A 62 15.90 16.52 12.97
C VAL A 62 14.76 17.43 12.53
N GLN A 63 15.04 18.51 11.79
CA GLN A 63 14.01 19.41 11.28
C GLN A 63 13.13 18.73 10.23
N ALA A 64 13.72 17.98 9.30
CA ALA A 64 12.98 17.25 8.28
C ALA A 64 12.10 16.16 8.90
N SER A 65 12.63 15.37 9.83
CA SER A 65 11.85 14.36 10.57
C SER A 65 10.69 14.96 11.35
N GLN A 66 10.87 16.13 11.99
CA GLN A 66 9.77 16.80 12.66
C GLN A 66 8.69 17.26 11.66
N ALA A 67 9.09 17.78 10.49
CA ALA A 67 8.13 18.15 9.45
C ALA A 67 7.36 16.93 8.91
N THR A 68 8.04 15.79 8.72
CA THR A 68 7.39 14.51 8.38
C THR A 68 6.43 14.04 9.47
N ALA A 69 6.79 14.21 10.74
CA ALA A 69 5.92 13.88 11.87
C ALA A 69 4.68 14.80 11.91
N ASP A 70 4.84 16.10 11.63
CA ASP A 70 3.74 17.06 11.64
C ASP A 70 2.74 16.78 10.50
N ILE A 71 3.23 16.47 9.29
CA ILE A 71 2.33 16.12 8.17
C ILE A 71 1.63 14.78 8.38
N THR A 72 2.26 13.83 9.07
CA THR A 72 1.63 12.54 9.42
C THR A 72 0.38 12.74 10.28
N GLU A 73 0.43 13.67 11.25
CA GLU A 73 -0.73 14.01 12.07
C GLU A 73 -1.81 14.75 11.27
N GLU A 74 -1.40 15.63 10.35
CA GLU A 74 -2.33 16.34 9.46
C GLU A 74 -3.07 15.38 8.51
N VAL A 75 -2.34 14.42 7.92
CA VAL A 75 -2.94 13.37 7.08
C VAL A 75 -3.95 12.56 7.87
N GLU A 76 -3.57 12.08 9.07
CA GLU A 76 -4.49 11.28 9.88
C GLU A 76 -5.73 12.08 10.31
N SER A 77 -5.59 13.40 10.53
CA SER A 77 -6.72 14.29 10.82
C SER A 77 -7.75 14.35 9.69
N GLU A 78 -7.33 14.09 8.44
CA GLU A 78 -8.21 13.96 7.28
C GLU A 78 -8.56 12.53 6.91
N ALA A 79 -7.83 11.53 7.42
CA ALA A 79 -7.96 10.13 7.05
C ALA A 79 -8.92 9.35 7.97
N VAL A 80 -9.09 9.76 9.24
CA VAL A 80 -10.03 9.08 10.15
C VAL A 80 -11.44 9.10 9.56
N ILE A 81 -12.02 7.91 9.37
CA ILE A 81 -13.36 7.72 8.82
C ILE A 81 -14.32 7.46 9.96
N LEU A 82 -15.35 8.28 10.07
CA LEU A 82 -16.47 8.03 10.96
C LEU A 82 -17.46 7.11 10.24
N LEU A 83 -17.48 5.83 10.61
CA LEU A 83 -18.36 4.83 9.99
C LEU A 83 -19.78 4.85 10.59
N LYS A 84 -19.88 5.15 11.89
CA LYS A 84 -21.16 5.22 12.62
C LYS A 84 -21.07 6.29 13.71
N ASN A 85 -22.14 7.06 13.88
CA ASN A 85 -22.29 7.98 15.02
C ASN A 85 -23.75 8.17 15.42
N LYS A 86 -24.29 7.16 16.12
CA LYS A 86 -25.66 7.15 16.63
C LYS A 86 -25.78 8.05 17.86
N ASP A 87 -26.88 8.78 17.95
CA ASP A 87 -27.24 9.64 19.09
C ASP A 87 -26.13 10.64 19.49
N ALA A 88 -25.29 11.06 18.53
CA ALA A 88 -24.11 11.88 18.75
C ALA A 88 -23.20 11.34 19.87
N ALA A 89 -22.93 10.03 19.84
CA ALA A 89 -22.00 9.38 20.77
C ALA A 89 -20.59 10.00 20.73
N LEU A 90 -20.18 10.47 19.55
CA LEU A 90 -19.02 11.36 19.34
C LEU A 90 -19.46 12.75 18.86
N PRO A 91 -18.69 13.81 19.19
CA PRO A 91 -17.45 13.78 19.98
C PRO A 91 -17.67 13.66 21.50
N LEU A 92 -16.64 13.19 22.22
CA LEU A 92 -16.64 13.05 23.69
C LEU A 92 -16.46 14.39 24.43
N GLY A 93 -15.85 15.38 23.75
CA GLY A 93 -15.40 16.64 24.34
C GLY A 93 -14.03 16.54 25.03
N GLY A 94 -13.34 17.67 25.18
CA GLY A 94 -12.06 17.76 25.88
C GLY A 94 -12.18 17.46 27.38
N ASN A 95 -11.18 16.78 27.96
CA ASN A 95 -11.18 16.29 29.35
C ASN A 95 -12.14 15.12 29.65
N ALA A 96 -12.65 14.42 28.63
CA ALA A 96 -13.44 13.22 28.82
C ALA A 96 -12.66 12.15 29.59
N LYS A 97 -13.37 11.40 30.44
CA LYS A 97 -12.86 10.18 31.08
C LYS A 97 -13.34 8.98 30.30
N VAL A 98 -12.47 8.02 30.01
CA VAL A 98 -12.81 6.83 29.21
C VAL A 98 -12.25 5.55 29.82
N ASN A 99 -12.96 4.44 29.63
CA ASN A 99 -12.44 3.10 29.85
C ASN A 99 -11.99 2.54 28.51
N VAL A 100 -10.67 2.38 28.31
CA VAL A 100 -10.12 1.81 27.08
C VAL A 100 -10.08 0.30 27.21
N PHE A 101 -10.86 -0.39 26.38
CA PHE A 101 -10.89 -1.85 26.26
C PHE A 101 -10.17 -2.30 24.99
N GLY A 102 -9.71 -3.55 24.97
CA GLY A 102 -8.95 -4.14 23.88
C GLY A 102 -7.47 -4.27 24.22
N SER A 103 -6.93 -5.49 24.12
CA SER A 103 -5.55 -5.82 24.49
C SER A 103 -4.52 -5.13 23.59
N THR A 104 -4.94 -4.72 22.40
CA THR A 104 -4.07 -4.16 21.37
C THR A 104 -3.77 -2.67 21.58
N ALA A 105 -4.63 -1.91 22.27
CA ALA A 105 -4.53 -0.45 22.43
C ALA A 105 -3.16 0.05 22.95
N GLY A 106 -2.52 -0.71 23.85
CA GLY A 106 -1.23 -0.36 24.45
C GLY A 106 -0.07 -1.26 24.08
N ASN A 107 -0.31 -2.36 23.35
CA ASN A 107 0.67 -3.44 23.20
C ASN A 107 0.92 -3.87 21.75
N ASN A 108 -0.10 -3.84 20.89
CA ASN A 108 -0.01 -4.33 19.51
C ASN A 108 -0.78 -3.45 18.52
N PHE A 109 -0.94 -2.17 18.84
CA PHE A 109 -1.52 -1.18 17.95
C PHE A 109 -0.66 -1.09 16.67
N SER A 110 -1.29 -1.03 15.50
CA SER A 110 -0.64 -1.00 14.19
C SER A 110 -0.47 0.44 13.74
N TYR A 111 0.77 0.92 13.69
CA TYR A 111 1.12 2.24 13.14
C TYR A 111 1.41 2.19 11.63
N GLY A 112 1.72 0.98 11.12
CA GLY A 112 1.99 0.62 9.73
C GLY A 112 1.94 -0.89 9.57
N GLY A 113 2.32 -1.39 8.39
CA GLY A 113 2.49 -2.83 8.16
C GLY A 113 3.88 -3.35 8.57
N THR A 114 4.15 -4.60 8.21
CA THR A 114 5.45 -5.26 8.42
C THR A 114 6.20 -5.47 7.10
N GLY A 115 7.50 -5.79 7.17
CA GLY A 115 8.34 -6.02 5.99
C GLY A 115 9.07 -4.76 5.53
N SER A 116 9.26 -4.61 4.22
CA SER A 116 9.92 -3.44 3.60
C SER A 116 9.22 -2.12 3.93
N GLY A 117 7.88 -2.09 3.94
CA GLY A 117 7.11 -0.90 4.33
C GLY A 117 6.95 -0.70 5.85
N ALA A 118 7.70 -1.40 6.71
CA ALA A 118 7.66 -1.14 8.15
C ALA A 118 8.40 0.16 8.52
N GLY A 119 7.99 0.81 9.62
CA GLY A 119 8.67 1.98 10.20
C GLY A 119 9.25 1.74 11.59
N ASP A 120 10.09 2.65 12.08
CA ASP A 120 10.58 2.63 13.46
C ASP A 120 9.52 3.19 14.42
N GLU A 121 8.82 2.30 15.10
CA GLU A 121 7.73 2.65 16.02
C GLU A 121 8.22 3.20 17.38
N SER A 122 9.53 3.18 17.67
CA SER A 122 10.06 3.48 19.02
C SER A 122 9.84 4.92 19.48
N LYS A 123 9.54 5.83 18.55
CA LYS A 123 9.25 7.24 18.80
C LYS A 123 7.80 7.62 18.49
N ASN A 124 6.96 6.66 18.12
CA ASN A 124 5.59 6.94 17.75
C ASN A 124 4.79 7.39 18.97
N VAL A 125 3.85 8.30 18.73
CA VAL A 125 2.82 8.66 19.70
C VAL A 125 1.90 7.47 19.86
N THR A 126 1.93 6.84 21.03
CA THR A 126 1.03 5.72 21.33
C THR A 126 -0.42 6.17 21.40
N PHE A 127 -1.38 5.25 21.24
CA PHE A 127 -2.80 5.55 21.37
C PHE A 127 -3.11 6.25 22.71
N TYR A 128 -2.61 5.72 23.84
CA TYR A 128 -2.76 6.35 25.15
C TYR A 128 -2.07 7.71 25.26
N GLN A 129 -0.91 7.91 24.63
CA GLN A 129 -0.24 9.21 24.60
C GLN A 129 -1.05 10.23 23.80
N GLY A 130 -1.66 9.83 22.67
CA GLY A 130 -2.56 10.66 21.88
C GLY A 130 -3.78 11.11 22.70
N LEU A 131 -4.40 10.18 23.44
CA LEU A 131 -5.49 10.51 24.38
C LEU A 131 -5.03 11.55 25.41
N GLU A 132 -3.89 11.34 26.06
CA GLU A 132 -3.33 12.27 27.04
C GLU A 132 -3.06 13.66 26.43
N ASN A 133 -2.46 13.71 25.24
CA ASN A 133 -2.15 14.95 24.52
C ASN A 133 -3.42 15.75 24.19
N ALA A 134 -4.52 15.08 23.86
CA ALA A 134 -5.84 15.70 23.64
C ALA A 134 -6.62 15.99 24.94
N GLY A 135 -6.03 15.69 26.11
CA GLY A 135 -6.63 15.88 27.43
C GLY A 135 -7.63 14.80 27.85
N ILE A 136 -7.79 13.72 27.11
CA ILE A 136 -8.63 12.58 27.49
C ILE A 136 -7.94 11.78 28.60
N GLN A 137 -8.67 11.48 29.67
CA GLN A 137 -8.20 10.72 30.82
C GLN A 137 -8.63 9.25 30.69
N ALA A 138 -7.70 8.37 30.33
CA ALA A 138 -7.94 6.93 30.34
C ALA A 138 -7.93 6.38 31.77
N ASN A 139 -8.78 5.38 32.04
CA ASN A 139 -8.79 4.69 33.33
C ASN A 139 -7.44 4.00 33.60
N PRO A 140 -6.67 4.46 34.62
CA PRO A 140 -5.34 3.92 34.89
C PRO A 140 -5.36 2.48 35.40
N GLU A 141 -6.42 2.06 36.11
CA GLU A 141 -6.51 0.69 36.63
C GLU A 141 -6.76 -0.33 35.52
N LEU A 142 -7.60 0.03 34.54
CA LEU A 142 -7.84 -0.79 33.36
C LEU A 142 -6.61 -0.83 32.44
N LYS A 143 -5.90 0.29 32.27
CA LYS A 143 -4.63 0.30 31.54
C LYS A 143 -3.60 -0.63 32.21
N ASP A 144 -3.41 -0.50 33.53
CA ASP A 144 -2.51 -1.34 34.32
C ASP A 144 -2.87 -2.84 34.25
N PHE A 145 -4.15 -3.17 34.07
CA PHE A 145 -4.60 -4.54 33.85
C PHE A 145 -4.12 -5.06 32.49
N TYR A 146 -4.32 -4.32 31.40
CA TYR A 146 -3.83 -4.75 30.08
C TYR A 146 -2.30 -4.80 30.01
N ASP A 147 -1.59 -3.81 30.56
CA ASP A 147 -0.12 -3.77 30.58
C ASP A 147 0.49 -5.02 31.25
N LYS A 148 -0.24 -5.67 32.17
CA LYS A 148 0.21 -6.89 32.87
C LYS A 148 -0.20 -8.20 32.19
N ASN A 149 -1.33 -8.22 31.49
CA ASN A 149 -1.97 -9.46 31.04
C ASN A 149 -1.97 -9.63 29.51
N ALA A 150 -1.92 -8.53 28.74
CA ALA A 150 -1.93 -8.60 27.28
C ALA A 150 -0.64 -9.25 26.74
N LYS A 151 -0.78 -10.13 25.75
CA LYS A 151 0.36 -10.71 25.03
C LYS A 151 0.81 -9.77 23.91
N SER A 152 2.12 -9.53 23.82
CA SER A 152 2.70 -8.81 22.68
C SER A 152 2.82 -9.75 21.48
N ALA A 153 2.70 -9.20 20.27
CA ALA A 153 2.99 -9.94 19.05
C ALA A 153 4.39 -10.56 19.10
N GLN A 154 4.50 -11.80 18.66
CA GLN A 154 5.80 -12.47 18.56
C GLN A 154 6.49 -12.01 17.28
N LYS A 155 7.82 -11.80 17.34
CA LYS A 155 8.59 -11.73 16.10
C LYS A 155 8.51 -13.10 15.45
N THR A 156 7.87 -13.20 14.29
CA THR A 156 7.83 -14.44 13.53
C THR A 156 9.26 -14.83 13.17
N SER A 157 9.61 -16.11 13.34
CA SER A 157 10.98 -16.61 13.12
C SER A 157 11.30 -16.85 11.63
N THR A 158 10.50 -16.32 10.71
CA THR A 158 10.50 -16.62 9.26
C THR A 158 11.33 -15.58 8.47
N GLY A 159 12.61 -15.45 8.79
CA GLY A 159 13.54 -14.65 7.98
C GLY A 159 13.44 -13.13 8.18
N MET A 160 13.68 -12.34 7.12
CA MET A 160 13.73 -10.86 7.18
C MET A 160 12.36 -10.17 7.02
N VAL A 161 11.30 -10.90 6.69
CA VAL A 161 9.91 -10.39 6.50
C VAL A 161 8.90 -11.34 7.17
N GLY A 162 7.68 -10.89 7.42
CA GLY A 162 6.59 -11.71 7.97
C GLY A 162 5.80 -11.03 9.08
N THR A 163 4.57 -11.51 9.27
CA THR A 163 3.60 -10.93 10.22
C THR A 163 3.05 -11.98 11.16
N ASP A 164 2.88 -11.61 12.43
CA ASP A 164 2.15 -12.39 13.40
C ASP A 164 0.63 -12.20 13.19
N TRP A 165 -0.02 -13.21 12.60
CA TRP A 165 -1.46 -13.19 12.35
C TRP A 165 -2.30 -13.66 13.56
N ASN A 166 -1.69 -13.95 14.71
CA ASN A 166 -2.47 -14.29 15.90
C ASN A 166 -3.22 -13.07 16.47
N LEU A 167 -4.36 -13.31 17.10
CA LEU A 167 -5.24 -12.27 17.66
C LEU A 167 -5.40 -12.42 19.17
N TYR A 168 -4.58 -11.72 19.94
CA TYR A 168 -4.44 -11.96 21.38
C TYR A 168 -5.42 -11.16 22.27
N GLU A 169 -6.69 -11.05 21.91
CA GLU A 169 -7.68 -10.46 22.81
C GLU A 169 -7.89 -11.35 24.05
N LEU A 170 -7.97 -10.73 25.23
CA LEU A 170 -8.06 -11.46 26.49
C LEU A 170 -9.45 -12.11 26.63
N PRO A 171 -9.54 -13.33 27.20
CA PRO A 171 -10.84 -13.93 27.48
C PRO A 171 -11.54 -13.18 28.61
N GLN A 172 -12.87 -13.16 28.56
CA GLN A 172 -13.70 -12.43 29.53
C GLN A 172 -13.57 -12.96 30.97
N SER A 173 -13.04 -14.17 31.15
CA SER A 173 -12.69 -14.74 32.46
C SER A 173 -11.57 -14.00 33.18
N ASP A 174 -10.76 -13.21 32.48
CA ASP A 174 -9.62 -12.49 33.06
C ASP A 174 -10.06 -11.17 33.71
N TYR A 175 -11.27 -10.68 33.40
CA TYR A 175 -11.83 -9.44 33.94
C TYR A 175 -12.61 -9.73 35.22
N ASP A 176 -11.94 -9.62 36.37
CA ASP A 176 -12.61 -9.75 37.65
C ASP A 176 -13.69 -8.66 37.84
N GLN A 177 -14.80 -9.01 38.53
CA GLN A 177 -15.93 -8.11 38.74
C GLN A 177 -15.53 -6.77 39.35
N SER A 178 -14.52 -6.74 40.24
CA SER A 178 -14.02 -5.49 40.84
C SER A 178 -13.41 -4.54 39.82
N LEU A 179 -12.74 -5.06 38.78
CA LEU A 179 -12.18 -4.25 37.69
C LEU A 179 -13.30 -3.58 36.89
N ILE A 180 -14.36 -4.33 36.59
CA ILE A 180 -15.54 -3.79 35.87
C ILE A 180 -16.29 -2.77 36.73
N ASP A 181 -16.49 -3.04 38.01
CA ASP A 181 -17.13 -2.11 38.95
C ASP A 181 -16.32 -0.81 39.08
N ASN A 182 -14.99 -0.90 39.10
CA ASN A 182 -14.10 0.25 39.06
C ASN A 182 -14.24 1.03 37.75
N ALA A 183 -14.23 0.36 36.60
CA ALA A 183 -14.39 0.98 35.30
C ALA A 183 -15.70 1.77 35.19
N LYS A 184 -16.81 1.19 35.64
CA LYS A 184 -18.12 1.88 35.69
C LYS A 184 -18.13 3.08 36.63
N SER A 185 -17.40 3.00 37.73
CA SER A 185 -17.25 4.11 38.67
C SER A 185 -16.38 5.24 38.10
N TYR A 186 -15.44 4.90 37.22
CA TYR A 186 -14.52 5.84 36.59
C TYR A 186 -15.17 6.64 35.45
N SER A 187 -15.88 5.96 34.56
CA SER A 187 -16.62 6.56 33.44
C SER A 187 -17.72 5.63 32.92
N ASP A 188 -18.77 6.22 32.33
CA ASP A 188 -19.81 5.50 31.61
C ASP A 188 -19.51 5.36 30.10
N THR A 189 -18.30 5.76 29.67
CA THR A 189 -17.82 5.65 28.28
C THR A 189 -16.80 4.53 28.17
N ALA A 190 -17.09 3.55 27.31
CA ALA A 190 -16.16 2.52 26.85
C ALA A 190 -15.63 2.88 25.46
N VAL A 191 -14.31 2.79 25.29
CA VAL A 191 -13.63 2.88 23.99
C VAL A 191 -12.98 1.54 23.73
N ALA A 192 -13.53 0.71 22.86
CA ALA A 192 -12.97 -0.58 22.47
C ALA A 192 -12.04 -0.39 21.26
N VAL A 193 -10.80 -0.86 21.36
CA VAL A 193 -9.80 -0.77 20.28
C VAL A 193 -9.50 -2.15 19.74
N LEU A 194 -9.82 -2.38 18.47
CA LEU A 194 -9.60 -3.65 17.78
C LEU A 194 -8.59 -3.44 16.66
N THR A 195 -7.56 -4.27 16.62
CA THR A 195 -6.42 -4.09 15.70
C THR A 195 -6.26 -5.28 14.77
N ARG A 196 -5.96 -5.00 13.50
CA ARG A 196 -5.43 -5.94 12.51
C ARG A 196 -4.16 -5.36 11.90
N LYS A 197 -3.27 -6.21 11.43
CA LYS A 197 -2.04 -5.82 10.74
C LYS A 197 -2.13 -6.20 9.26
N GLY A 198 -1.29 -5.56 8.45
CA GLY A 198 -0.89 -6.02 7.12
C GLY A 198 0.63 -6.21 7.10
N GLY A 199 1.16 -6.90 6.11
CA GLY A 199 2.60 -7.02 5.94
C GLY A 199 3.03 -7.84 4.73
N GLU A 200 4.31 -7.71 4.40
CA GLU A 200 4.95 -8.41 3.31
C GLU A 200 5.22 -9.90 3.63
N GLY A 201 5.09 -10.73 2.60
CA GLY A 201 5.51 -12.13 2.61
C GLY A 201 4.36 -13.14 2.74
N TYR A 202 3.20 -12.71 3.24
CA TYR A 202 2.01 -13.57 3.41
C TYR A 202 0.74 -12.76 3.20
N ASP A 203 -0.26 -13.36 2.54
CA ASP A 203 -1.62 -12.83 2.59
C ASP A 203 -2.28 -13.08 3.96
N LEU A 204 -3.33 -12.33 4.25
CA LEU A 204 -4.08 -12.46 5.50
C LEU A 204 -4.80 -13.82 5.53
N PRO A 205 -4.80 -14.54 6.67
CA PRO A 205 -5.46 -15.83 6.76
C PRO A 205 -6.97 -15.74 6.48
N ILE A 206 -7.43 -16.53 5.52
CA ILE A 206 -8.86 -16.75 5.25
C ILE A 206 -9.50 -17.76 6.21
N ASP A 207 -8.69 -18.54 6.93
CA ASP A 207 -9.09 -19.48 7.98
C ASP A 207 -8.07 -19.41 9.12
N MET A 208 -8.57 -19.23 10.33
CA MET A 208 -7.78 -19.05 11.54
C MET A 208 -7.51 -20.35 12.32
N ALA A 209 -7.82 -21.53 11.75
CA ALA A 209 -7.63 -22.83 12.41
C ALA A 209 -6.22 -23.07 12.99
N ASP A 210 -5.20 -22.54 12.30
CA ASP A 210 -3.78 -22.71 12.67
C ASP A 210 -3.21 -21.52 13.46
N TYR A 211 -4.06 -20.57 13.87
CA TYR A 211 -3.66 -19.34 14.58
C TYR A 211 -4.31 -19.24 15.97
N GLU A 212 -3.61 -18.64 16.92
CA GLU A 212 -4.13 -18.34 18.26
C GLU A 212 -5.15 -17.19 18.24
N GLY A 213 -6.19 -17.31 19.06
CA GLY A 213 -7.11 -16.21 19.37
C GLY A 213 -8.41 -16.21 18.58
N SER A 214 -8.49 -16.98 17.50
CA SER A 214 -9.73 -17.23 16.75
C SER A 214 -9.95 -18.74 16.56
N GLU A 215 -10.87 -19.11 15.67
CA GLU A 215 -11.32 -20.50 15.48
C GLU A 215 -11.42 -20.88 13.99
N ALA A 216 -11.37 -22.18 13.72
CA ALA A 216 -11.48 -22.72 12.36
C ALA A 216 -12.78 -22.25 11.67
N GLY A 217 -12.67 -21.90 10.39
CA GLY A 217 -13.78 -21.36 9.60
C GLY A 217 -14.07 -19.88 9.83
N ARG A 218 -13.33 -19.19 10.72
CA ARG A 218 -13.28 -17.72 10.74
C ARG A 218 -12.04 -17.22 10.03
N SER A 219 -12.14 -16.11 9.32
CA SER A 219 -11.00 -15.42 8.73
C SER A 219 -10.35 -14.44 9.71
N TYR A 220 -9.14 -13.96 9.38
CA TYR A 220 -8.45 -12.92 10.14
C TYR A 220 -9.21 -11.59 10.16
N LEU A 221 -10.06 -11.32 9.17
CA LEU A 221 -10.81 -10.07 9.02
C LEU A 221 -12.20 -10.10 9.69
N GLN A 222 -12.53 -11.20 10.36
CA GLN A 222 -13.68 -11.30 11.25
C GLN A 222 -13.29 -10.97 12.69
N LEU A 223 -14.28 -10.55 13.49
CA LEU A 223 -14.08 -10.46 14.93
C LEU A 223 -13.86 -11.85 15.53
N THR A 224 -12.98 -11.94 16.52
CA THR A 224 -12.76 -13.17 17.28
C THR A 224 -13.86 -13.38 18.33
N PRO A 225 -14.05 -14.61 18.84
CA PRO A 225 -14.97 -14.85 19.96
C PRO A 225 -14.67 -13.99 21.19
N ASN A 226 -13.39 -13.69 21.48
CA ASN A 226 -13.01 -12.85 22.62
C ASN A 226 -13.30 -11.36 22.34
N GLU A 227 -13.13 -10.87 21.12
CA GLU A 227 -13.49 -9.50 20.76
C GLU A 227 -15.01 -9.30 20.80
N GLU A 228 -15.80 -10.26 20.29
CA GLU A 228 -17.27 -10.26 20.38
C GLU A 228 -17.72 -10.21 21.84
N ALA A 229 -17.19 -11.08 22.69
CA ALA A 229 -17.56 -11.12 24.10
C ALA A 229 -17.05 -9.89 24.89
N LEU A 230 -16.00 -9.20 24.41
CA LEU A 230 -15.54 -7.93 24.98
C LEU A 230 -16.53 -6.80 24.67
N LEU A 231 -17.07 -6.77 23.44
CA LEU A 231 -18.14 -5.85 23.06
C LEU A 231 -19.42 -6.14 23.86
N ASP A 232 -19.83 -7.40 24.01
CA ASP A 232 -20.97 -7.78 24.86
C ASP A 232 -20.82 -7.27 26.30
N MET A 233 -19.61 -7.41 26.86
CA MET A 233 -19.30 -6.92 28.19
C MET A 233 -19.37 -5.38 28.26
N ALA A 234 -18.87 -4.69 27.25
CA ALA A 234 -18.92 -3.23 27.17
C ALA A 234 -20.36 -2.73 27.06
N GLU A 235 -21.14 -3.25 26.11
CA GLU A 235 -22.55 -2.91 25.87
C GLU A 235 -23.43 -3.15 27.10
N LYS A 236 -23.14 -4.20 27.87
CA LYS A 236 -23.87 -4.51 29.10
C LYS A 236 -23.59 -3.52 30.23
N ASN A 237 -22.41 -2.90 30.26
CA ASN A 237 -21.91 -2.17 31.43
C ASN A 237 -21.84 -0.66 31.26
N PHE A 238 -21.81 -0.15 30.02
CA PHE A 238 -21.60 1.25 29.70
C PHE A 238 -22.68 1.74 28.73
N SER A 239 -23.20 2.96 28.94
CA SER A 239 -24.22 3.51 28.04
C SER A 239 -23.66 4.09 26.74
N ARG A 240 -22.35 4.38 26.71
CA ARG A 240 -21.66 4.89 25.53
C ARG A 240 -20.51 3.98 25.16
N VAL A 241 -20.69 3.20 24.10
CA VAL A 241 -19.65 2.35 23.51
C VAL A 241 -19.17 2.97 22.20
N VAL A 242 -17.89 3.28 22.13
CA VAL A 242 -17.18 3.73 20.94
C VAL A 242 -16.20 2.65 20.53
N VAL A 243 -16.17 2.27 19.26
CA VAL A 243 -15.22 1.31 18.72
C VAL A 243 -14.22 2.03 17.81
N VAL A 244 -12.93 1.79 18.03
CA VAL A 244 -11.83 2.26 17.18
C VAL A 244 -11.22 1.04 16.49
N LEU A 245 -11.35 1.00 15.17
CA LEU A 245 -10.88 -0.07 14.31
C LEU A 245 -9.56 0.36 13.66
N ASN A 246 -8.47 -0.25 14.09
CA ASN A 246 -7.11 -0.02 13.60
C ASN A 246 -6.73 -1.17 12.67
N SER A 247 -7.08 -1.04 11.40
CA SER A 247 -6.84 -2.07 10.38
C SER A 247 -6.52 -1.41 9.04
N PRO A 248 -5.54 -1.91 8.27
CA PRO A 248 -5.32 -1.48 6.90
C PRO A 248 -6.24 -2.16 5.88
N ASN A 249 -6.90 -3.25 6.24
CA ASN A 249 -7.70 -4.09 5.34
C ASN A 249 -9.17 -4.08 5.77
N PRO A 250 -10.15 -3.92 4.86
CA PRO A 250 -11.56 -3.90 5.21
C PRO A 250 -11.97 -5.19 5.96
N MET A 251 -12.75 -5.04 7.02
CA MET A 251 -13.18 -6.11 7.91
C MET A 251 -14.67 -6.44 7.74
N GLU A 252 -15.09 -7.62 8.19
CA GLU A 252 -16.51 -7.95 8.34
C GLU A 252 -17.04 -7.33 9.64
N LEU A 253 -17.75 -6.21 9.51
CA LEU A 253 -18.13 -5.36 10.64
C LEU A 253 -19.61 -5.48 11.01
N GLY A 254 -20.26 -6.61 10.72
CA GLY A 254 -21.70 -6.80 10.98
C GLY A 254 -22.11 -6.49 12.44
N ARG A 255 -21.28 -6.87 13.42
CA ARG A 255 -21.48 -6.56 14.87
C ARG A 255 -21.48 -5.04 15.16
N MET A 256 -20.87 -4.23 14.32
CA MET A 256 -20.88 -2.76 14.50
C MET A 256 -22.28 -2.16 14.31
N ASN A 257 -23.22 -2.90 13.71
CA ASN A 257 -24.60 -2.44 13.55
C ASN A 257 -25.38 -2.44 14.87
N ASP A 258 -24.90 -3.13 15.91
CA ASP A 258 -25.60 -3.22 17.18
C ASP A 258 -25.94 -1.86 17.78
N ASP A 259 -27.17 -1.76 18.28
CA ASP A 259 -27.74 -0.49 18.72
C ASP A 259 -27.00 0.15 19.90
N ALA A 260 -26.28 -0.66 20.69
CA ALA A 260 -25.48 -0.23 21.83
C ALA A 260 -24.10 0.31 21.43
N VAL A 261 -23.59 -0.05 20.24
CA VAL A 261 -22.40 0.56 19.64
C VAL A 261 -22.81 1.94 19.12
N GLY A 262 -22.44 2.98 19.88
CA GLY A 262 -22.82 4.36 19.61
C GLY A 262 -21.99 4.99 18.49
N ALA A 263 -20.69 4.72 18.42
CA ALA A 263 -19.85 5.22 17.34
C ALA A 263 -18.75 4.24 16.93
N VAL A 264 -18.33 4.34 15.67
CA VAL A 264 -17.28 3.51 15.08
C VAL A 264 -16.35 4.40 14.26
N LEU A 265 -15.07 4.37 14.59
CA LEU A 265 -14.00 5.03 13.84
C LEU A 265 -13.14 3.98 13.15
N TRP A 266 -12.85 4.20 11.86
CA TRP A 266 -11.79 3.52 11.14
C TRP A 266 -10.56 4.42 11.09
N VAL A 267 -9.42 3.91 11.53
CA VAL A 267 -8.19 4.72 11.69
C VAL A 267 -7.01 4.17 10.88
N GLY A 268 -7.22 3.13 10.08
CA GLY A 268 -6.16 2.61 9.20
C GLY A 268 -4.86 2.29 9.94
N THR A 269 -3.75 2.81 9.42
CA THR A 269 -2.41 2.78 10.02
C THR A 269 -1.84 4.22 10.16
N PRO A 270 -1.89 4.81 11.37
CA PRO A 270 -1.75 6.26 11.56
C PRO A 270 -0.30 6.80 11.64
N GLY A 271 0.71 5.98 11.39
CA GLY A 271 2.11 6.41 11.39
C GLY A 271 2.61 6.96 12.74
N ALA A 272 3.63 7.82 12.67
CA ALA A 272 4.36 8.30 13.84
C ALA A 272 3.53 9.13 14.83
N THR A 273 2.61 9.95 14.35
CA THR A 273 1.91 10.96 15.17
C THR A 273 0.38 10.92 15.01
N GLY A 274 -0.16 10.10 14.11
CA GLY A 274 -1.60 10.10 13.83
C GLY A 274 -2.49 9.71 15.03
N CYS A 275 -1.96 9.05 16.06
CA CYS A 275 -2.71 8.85 17.32
C CYS A 275 -3.14 10.17 18.00
N ASN A 276 -2.40 11.27 17.79
CA ASN A 276 -2.86 12.60 18.22
C ASN A 276 -4.14 13.00 17.46
N ALA A 277 -4.17 12.79 16.14
CA ALA A 277 -5.32 13.10 15.30
C ALA A 277 -6.55 12.25 15.66
N ILE A 278 -6.36 10.94 15.89
CA ILE A 278 -7.43 10.05 16.37
C ILE A 278 -8.04 10.61 17.67
N ALA A 279 -7.20 11.01 18.62
CA ALA A 279 -7.67 11.59 19.88
C ALA A 279 -8.37 12.94 19.69
N LYS A 280 -7.88 13.80 18.79
CA LYS A 280 -8.53 15.07 18.41
C LYS A 280 -9.88 14.87 17.72
N VAL A 281 -10.04 13.80 16.95
CA VAL A 281 -11.34 13.38 16.41
C VAL A 281 -12.26 12.97 17.55
N LEU A 282 -11.79 12.15 18.49
CA LEU A 282 -12.58 11.75 19.66
C LEU A 282 -13.04 12.96 20.50
N THR A 283 -12.23 14.02 20.64
CA THR A 283 -12.62 15.24 21.38
C THR A 283 -13.49 16.20 20.58
N GLY A 284 -13.51 16.09 19.24
CA GLY A 284 -14.18 17.02 18.34
C GLY A 284 -13.35 18.25 17.98
N GLU A 285 -12.07 18.29 18.37
CA GLU A 285 -11.11 19.31 17.88
C GLU A 285 -10.90 19.18 16.37
N VAL A 286 -10.91 17.95 15.87
CA VAL A 286 -10.92 17.63 14.45
C VAL A 286 -12.27 17.02 14.09
N ASN A 287 -12.88 17.53 13.02
CA ASN A 287 -14.09 16.94 12.45
C ASN A 287 -13.68 15.88 11.40
N PRO A 288 -14.07 14.60 11.56
CA PRO A 288 -13.69 13.55 10.62
C PRO A 288 -14.20 13.86 9.22
N SER A 289 -13.34 13.60 8.23
CA SER A 289 -13.62 13.84 6.81
C SER A 289 -13.00 12.79 5.90
N GLY A 290 -12.54 11.67 6.47
CA GLY A 290 -12.04 10.54 5.69
C GLY A 290 -13.17 9.79 5.02
N LYS A 291 -12.87 9.16 3.88
CA LYS A 291 -13.79 8.34 3.09
C LYS A 291 -13.17 6.97 2.83
N THR A 292 -13.97 5.92 2.77
CA THR A 292 -13.49 4.56 2.47
C THR A 292 -12.87 4.52 1.07
N VAL A 293 -11.77 3.79 0.93
CA VAL A 293 -11.13 3.51 -0.36
C VAL A 293 -11.41 2.10 -0.88
N ASP A 294 -12.10 1.29 -0.09
CA ASP A 294 -12.52 -0.06 -0.40
C ASP A 294 -13.97 -0.27 0.01
N THR A 295 -14.63 -1.23 -0.61
CA THR A 295 -15.98 -1.67 -0.24
C THR A 295 -15.93 -2.60 0.97
N PHE A 296 -16.73 -2.33 1.99
CA PHE A 296 -16.88 -3.20 3.17
C PHE A 296 -18.11 -4.08 2.99
N ALA A 297 -17.90 -5.37 2.71
CA ALA A 297 -18.97 -6.35 2.63
C ALA A 297 -19.30 -6.95 4.01
N TYR A 298 -20.54 -7.41 4.18
CA TYR A 298 -20.92 -8.21 5.35
C TYR A 298 -20.26 -9.59 5.35
N ASP A 299 -19.94 -10.12 4.16
CA ASP A 299 -19.27 -11.39 3.92
C ASP A 299 -18.25 -11.19 2.79
N LEU A 300 -16.96 -11.27 3.13
CA LEU A 300 -15.89 -11.04 2.15
C LEU A 300 -15.80 -12.17 1.10
N THR A 301 -16.45 -13.31 1.32
CA THR A 301 -16.53 -14.40 0.35
C THR A 301 -17.50 -14.12 -0.79
N SER A 302 -18.32 -13.06 -0.67
CA SER A 302 -19.25 -12.63 -1.72
C SER A 302 -18.56 -12.00 -2.95
N ALA A 303 -17.29 -11.59 -2.82
CA ALA A 303 -16.50 -11.04 -3.91
C ALA A 303 -16.01 -12.15 -4.87
N PRO A 304 -16.07 -11.95 -6.20
CA PRO A 304 -15.56 -12.94 -7.16
C PRO A 304 -14.05 -13.18 -7.02
N SER A 305 -13.27 -12.17 -6.60
CA SER A 305 -11.82 -12.30 -6.41
C SER A 305 -11.44 -13.26 -5.27
N TYR A 306 -12.33 -13.51 -4.30
CA TYR A 306 -12.11 -14.45 -3.19
C TYR A 306 -11.77 -15.87 -3.68
N TYR A 307 -12.42 -16.31 -4.76
CA TYR A 307 -12.30 -17.65 -5.30
C TYR A 307 -10.94 -17.91 -5.97
N ASN A 308 -10.24 -16.84 -6.35
CA ASN A 308 -8.93 -16.86 -6.99
C ASN A 308 -7.92 -16.00 -6.24
N ALA A 309 -8.00 -15.95 -4.91
CA ALA A 309 -7.00 -15.32 -4.04
C ALA A 309 -6.27 -16.40 -3.21
N GLY A 310 -4.95 -16.42 -3.32
CA GLY A 310 -4.05 -17.33 -2.61
C GLY A 310 -2.93 -17.90 -3.48
N ASP A 311 -2.19 -18.84 -2.91
CA ASP A 311 -0.99 -19.43 -3.50
C ASP A 311 -1.34 -20.67 -4.35
N PHE A 312 -1.62 -20.47 -5.65
CA PHE A 312 -1.90 -21.58 -6.57
C PHE A 312 -0.66 -21.96 -7.38
N LEU A 313 -0.41 -23.26 -7.56
CA LEU A 313 0.80 -23.76 -8.21
C LEU A 313 0.55 -24.79 -9.31
N TYR A 314 1.51 -24.87 -10.25
CA TYR A 314 1.60 -25.92 -11.26
C TYR A 314 2.52 -27.05 -10.81
N SER A 315 1.95 -28.17 -10.37
CA SER A 315 2.65 -29.31 -9.73
C SER A 315 3.64 -30.05 -10.64
N ASN A 316 3.51 -29.91 -11.96
CA ASN A 316 4.35 -30.54 -12.97
C ASN A 316 5.41 -29.57 -13.56
N THR A 317 5.69 -28.46 -12.87
CA THR A 317 6.70 -27.48 -13.27
C THR A 317 7.82 -27.34 -12.24
N GLU A 318 8.99 -26.92 -12.68
CA GLU A 318 10.12 -26.58 -11.81
C GLU A 318 10.77 -25.27 -12.26
N ALA A 319 10.87 -24.30 -11.35
CA ALA A 319 11.62 -23.06 -11.49
C ALA A 319 12.72 -23.03 -10.42
N GLY A 320 13.96 -22.84 -10.85
CA GLY A 320 15.10 -22.74 -9.94
C GLY A 320 15.19 -21.36 -9.32
N ASN A 321 15.02 -21.25 -8.00
CA ASN A 321 15.31 -20.04 -7.24
C ASN A 321 16.74 -20.11 -6.68
N ALA A 322 17.64 -19.31 -7.27
CA ALA A 322 19.04 -19.19 -6.86
C ALA A 322 19.35 -17.84 -6.19
N ALA A 323 18.33 -17.06 -5.81
CA ALA A 323 18.54 -15.77 -5.18
C ALA A 323 19.33 -15.93 -3.87
N ILE A 324 20.36 -15.12 -3.68
CA ILE A 324 21.22 -15.15 -2.48
C ILE A 324 20.43 -14.75 -1.22
N PHE A 325 19.32 -14.03 -1.40
CA PHE A 325 18.35 -13.66 -0.36
C PHE A 325 17.09 -14.55 -0.34
N ALA A 326 17.02 -15.62 -1.12
CA ALA A 326 15.95 -16.59 -0.94
C ALA A 326 16.03 -17.16 0.48
N GLY A 327 14.97 -16.91 1.26
CA GLY A 327 14.87 -17.09 2.70
C GLY A 327 14.29 -15.87 3.44
N THR A 328 14.02 -14.76 2.72
CA THR A 328 13.16 -13.67 3.20
C THR A 328 11.69 -14.08 2.98
N GLY A 329 10.96 -14.43 4.05
CA GLY A 329 9.60 -14.99 3.93
C GLY A 329 9.61 -16.44 3.44
N ASP A 330 8.61 -16.84 2.66
CA ASP A 330 8.45 -18.22 2.15
C ASP A 330 9.30 -18.55 0.91
N ALA A 331 10.09 -17.60 0.41
CA ALA A 331 10.94 -17.81 -0.76
C ALA A 331 12.07 -18.83 -0.46
N ALA A 332 11.87 -20.11 -0.80
CA ALA A 332 12.89 -21.13 -0.59
C ALA A 332 13.93 -21.15 -1.73
N VAL A 333 15.19 -21.43 -1.39
CA VAL A 333 16.25 -21.75 -2.37
C VAL A 333 15.99 -23.17 -2.90
N GLY A 334 15.98 -23.34 -4.22
CA GLY A 334 15.84 -24.66 -4.85
C GLY A 334 14.87 -24.67 -6.03
N ASN A 335 14.50 -25.88 -6.48
CA ASN A 335 13.50 -26.06 -7.51
C ASN A 335 12.12 -26.01 -6.86
N LEU A 336 11.35 -24.96 -7.17
CA LEU A 336 9.98 -24.78 -6.72
C LEU A 336 9.02 -24.89 -7.91
N PRO A 337 7.76 -25.29 -7.70
CA PRO A 337 6.72 -25.13 -8.71
C PRO A 337 6.58 -23.67 -9.14
N ASN A 338 6.14 -23.43 -10.37
CA ASN A 338 5.66 -22.11 -10.77
C ASN A 338 4.29 -21.84 -10.15
N TYR A 339 4.06 -20.59 -9.75
CA TYR A 339 2.79 -20.12 -9.19
C TYR A 339 1.99 -19.35 -10.24
N TYR A 340 0.67 -19.28 -10.06
CA TYR A 340 -0.24 -18.55 -10.93
C TYR A 340 -1.43 -18.01 -10.13
N VAL A 341 -2.11 -17.01 -10.68
CA VAL A 341 -3.39 -16.51 -10.16
C VAL A 341 -4.27 -16.15 -11.35
N ASN A 342 -5.51 -16.64 -11.37
CA ASN A 342 -6.46 -16.34 -12.43
C ASN A 342 -7.35 -15.16 -12.03
N TYR A 343 -7.25 -14.04 -12.74
CA TYR A 343 -8.06 -12.85 -12.45
C TYR A 343 -9.41 -12.96 -13.19
N THR A 344 -10.19 -14.00 -12.85
CA THR A 344 -11.44 -14.31 -13.56
C THR A 344 -12.57 -13.34 -13.24
N GLU A 345 -12.44 -12.54 -12.18
CA GLU A 345 -13.34 -11.41 -11.91
C GLU A 345 -13.20 -10.27 -12.93
N ASP A 346 -12.15 -10.28 -13.76
CA ASP A 346 -11.93 -9.28 -14.80
C ASP A 346 -11.99 -7.84 -14.22
N ILE A 347 -12.73 -6.92 -14.84
CA ILE A 347 -12.91 -5.56 -14.34
C ILE A 347 -13.77 -5.47 -13.06
N TYR A 348 -14.41 -6.56 -12.62
CA TYR A 348 -15.36 -6.59 -11.50
C TYR A 348 -14.65 -6.76 -10.15
N VAL A 349 -13.78 -5.80 -9.83
CA VAL A 349 -13.06 -5.69 -8.55
C VAL A 349 -13.74 -4.62 -7.67
N GLY A 350 -13.97 -4.93 -6.39
CA GLY A 350 -14.52 -3.98 -5.42
C GLY A 350 -15.93 -3.47 -5.79
N TYR A 351 -16.18 -2.18 -5.62
CA TYR A 351 -17.47 -1.55 -5.95
C TYR A 351 -17.90 -1.79 -7.40
N ARG A 352 -16.95 -1.99 -8.34
CA ARG A 352 -17.29 -2.30 -9.73
C ARG A 352 -18.11 -3.58 -9.84
N TYR A 353 -17.86 -4.57 -8.97
CA TYR A 353 -18.68 -5.77 -8.85
C TYR A 353 -20.00 -5.45 -8.15
N TYR A 354 -19.95 -4.98 -6.90
CA TYR A 354 -21.14 -4.87 -6.05
C TYR A 354 -22.20 -3.95 -6.64
N GLU A 355 -21.82 -2.78 -7.15
CA GLU A 355 -22.76 -1.84 -7.77
C GLU A 355 -23.39 -2.42 -9.03
N THR A 356 -22.59 -3.09 -9.87
CA THR A 356 -23.06 -3.64 -11.15
C THR A 356 -23.96 -4.85 -10.95
N ALA A 357 -23.56 -5.77 -10.06
CA ALA A 357 -24.34 -6.93 -9.70
C ALA A 357 -25.69 -6.51 -9.08
N ALA A 358 -25.70 -5.48 -8.24
CA ALA A 358 -26.94 -4.93 -7.68
C ALA A 358 -27.81 -4.23 -8.73
N ALA A 359 -27.21 -3.39 -9.59
CA ALA A 359 -27.92 -2.71 -10.67
C ALA A 359 -28.61 -3.67 -11.64
N ASP A 360 -28.02 -4.85 -11.85
CA ASP A 360 -28.58 -5.92 -12.68
C ASP A 360 -29.50 -6.89 -11.89
N GLY A 361 -29.65 -6.69 -10.58
CA GLY A 361 -30.51 -7.49 -9.70
C GLY A 361 -29.97 -8.89 -9.37
N PHE A 362 -28.67 -9.12 -9.51
CA PHE A 362 -28.01 -10.38 -9.16
C PHE A 362 -27.81 -10.53 -7.64
N ILE A 363 -27.46 -9.43 -6.96
CA ILE A 363 -27.36 -9.37 -5.49
C ILE A 363 -28.35 -8.35 -4.92
N ASP A 364 -28.65 -8.49 -3.63
CA ASP A 364 -29.30 -7.45 -2.84
C ASP A 364 -28.23 -6.60 -2.14
N TYR A 365 -28.11 -5.34 -2.53
CA TYR A 365 -26.99 -4.48 -2.12
C TYR A 365 -26.95 -4.26 -0.61
N ASP A 366 -28.08 -3.86 -0.02
CA ASP A 366 -28.17 -3.49 1.41
C ASP A 366 -27.89 -4.66 2.36
N SER A 367 -28.05 -5.91 1.90
CA SER A 367 -27.71 -7.10 2.67
C SER A 367 -26.32 -7.66 2.36
N THR A 368 -25.63 -7.15 1.33
CA THR A 368 -24.30 -7.61 0.91
C THR A 368 -23.21 -6.61 1.29
N VAL A 369 -23.43 -5.32 1.07
CA VAL A 369 -22.49 -4.23 1.34
C VAL A 369 -22.90 -3.49 2.61
N GLN A 370 -21.96 -3.33 3.54
CA GLN A 370 -22.15 -2.58 4.77
C GLN A 370 -21.74 -1.12 4.62
N TYR A 371 -20.54 -0.86 4.06
CA TYR A 371 -20.08 0.49 3.75
C TYR A 371 -19.58 0.53 2.29
N PRO A 372 -20.21 1.34 1.43
CA PRO A 372 -19.78 1.52 0.04
C PRO A 372 -18.37 2.11 -0.05
N PHE A 373 -17.72 1.96 -1.20
CA PHE A 373 -16.56 2.79 -1.58
C PHE A 373 -16.95 4.28 -1.55
N GLY A 374 -16.11 5.17 -1.01
CA GLY A 374 -16.40 6.61 -0.86
C GLY A 374 -17.23 6.99 0.37
N TYR A 375 -17.59 6.03 1.23
CA TYR A 375 -18.41 6.28 2.42
C TYR A 375 -17.63 6.94 3.57
N GLY A 376 -18.27 7.86 4.30
CA GLY A 376 -17.72 8.42 5.54
C GLY A 376 -18.56 9.57 6.06
N LEU A 377 -18.82 9.56 7.38
CA LEU A 377 -19.62 10.57 8.08
C LEU A 377 -18.76 11.73 8.59
N SER A 378 -19.45 12.78 9.05
CA SER A 378 -18.86 13.97 9.66
C SER A 378 -19.64 14.34 10.93
N TYR A 379 -19.07 15.18 11.79
CA TYR A 379 -19.81 15.84 12.89
C TYR A 379 -20.72 16.98 12.40
N THR A 380 -20.65 17.33 11.11
CA THR A 380 -21.58 18.26 10.46
C THR A 380 -22.31 17.59 9.30
N THR A 381 -23.22 18.31 8.65
CA THR A 381 -23.94 17.85 7.47
C THR A 381 -23.64 18.75 6.28
N PHE A 382 -23.74 18.20 5.07
CA PHE A 382 -23.48 18.92 3.83
C PHE A 382 -24.60 18.70 2.83
N ASP A 383 -25.01 19.79 2.17
CA ASP A 383 -25.77 19.72 0.93
C ASP A 383 -24.80 19.83 -0.25
N GLN A 384 -24.90 18.90 -1.20
CA GLN A 384 -24.13 18.93 -2.43
C GLN A 384 -25.05 19.13 -3.64
N LYS A 385 -24.60 19.93 -4.60
CA LYS A 385 -25.36 20.23 -5.81
C LYS A 385 -24.45 20.17 -7.04
N LEU A 386 -24.84 19.35 -8.01
CA LEU A 386 -24.25 19.36 -9.35
C LEU A 386 -24.84 20.54 -10.14
N ASP A 387 -24.09 21.64 -10.22
CA ASP A 387 -24.54 22.87 -10.87
C ASP A 387 -24.54 22.70 -12.39
N ASP A 388 -23.44 22.18 -12.94
CA ASP A 388 -23.27 21.98 -14.38
C ASP A 388 -22.34 20.81 -14.71
N VAL A 389 -22.47 20.28 -15.92
CA VAL A 389 -21.52 19.35 -16.55
C VAL A 389 -21.29 19.82 -17.98
N THR A 390 -20.07 20.20 -18.30
CA THR A 390 -19.66 20.62 -19.65
C THR A 390 -18.77 19.57 -20.29
N ASP A 391 -18.98 19.29 -21.57
CA ASP A 391 -18.12 18.46 -22.41
C ASP A 391 -17.68 19.31 -23.61
N ASP A 392 -16.37 19.55 -23.74
CA ASP A 392 -15.79 20.31 -24.86
C ASP A 392 -15.27 19.43 -26.01
N GLY A 393 -15.50 18.11 -25.91
CA GLY A 393 -15.02 17.09 -26.84
C GLY A 393 -13.66 16.49 -26.48
N THR A 394 -12.94 17.06 -25.51
CA THR A 394 -11.67 16.53 -24.99
C THR A 394 -11.72 16.34 -23.49
N THR A 395 -12.29 17.29 -22.75
CA THR A 395 -12.38 17.29 -21.29
C THR A 395 -13.82 17.46 -20.86
N ILE A 396 -14.22 16.68 -19.84
CA ILE A 396 -15.50 16.83 -19.15
C ILE A 396 -15.23 17.51 -17.81
N THR A 397 -15.99 18.57 -17.51
CA THR A 397 -15.90 19.31 -16.24
C THR A 397 -17.25 19.31 -15.53
N ALA A 398 -17.28 18.79 -14.31
CA ALA A 398 -18.40 18.89 -13.40
C ALA A 398 -18.17 20.02 -12.39
N THR A 399 -19.13 20.94 -12.30
CA THR A 399 -19.12 22.03 -11.31
C THR A 399 -20.05 21.66 -10.15
N VAL A 400 -19.49 21.54 -8.95
CA VAL A 400 -20.20 21.09 -7.76
C VAL A 400 -20.14 22.15 -6.66
N THR A 401 -21.28 22.59 -6.14
CA THR A 401 -21.33 23.42 -4.94
C THR A 401 -21.65 22.56 -3.72
N VAL A 402 -20.77 22.64 -2.73
CA VAL A 402 -20.90 21.97 -1.42
C VAL A 402 -21.18 23.04 -0.37
N THR A 403 -22.25 22.88 0.42
CA THR A 403 -22.62 23.79 1.49
C THR A 403 -22.61 23.06 2.83
N ASN A 404 -21.88 23.58 3.81
CA ASN A 404 -21.96 23.07 5.18
C ASN A 404 -23.28 23.53 5.80
N THR A 405 -24.21 22.60 6.02
CA THR A 405 -25.55 22.87 6.56
C THR A 405 -25.70 22.57 8.04
N GLY A 406 -24.67 22.00 8.66
CA GLY A 406 -24.71 21.65 10.08
C GLY A 406 -24.26 22.79 10.98
N SER A 407 -23.70 22.44 12.14
CA SER A 407 -23.42 23.39 13.24
C SER A 407 -21.95 23.54 13.58
N VAL A 408 -21.05 22.80 12.93
CA VAL A 408 -19.60 22.89 13.13
C VAL A 408 -18.89 22.91 11.77
N ALA A 409 -17.69 23.48 11.71
CA ALA A 409 -16.87 23.45 10.50
C ALA A 409 -16.48 22.00 10.16
N GLY A 410 -16.32 21.70 8.87
CA GLY A 410 -15.94 20.36 8.42
C GLY A 410 -15.61 20.34 6.94
N LYS A 411 -14.87 19.32 6.50
CA LYS A 411 -14.55 19.13 5.07
C LYS A 411 -15.47 18.06 4.48
N GLN A 412 -15.70 18.12 3.18
CA GLN A 412 -16.48 17.15 2.43
C GLN A 412 -15.84 16.85 1.08
N VAL A 413 -15.95 15.60 0.63
CA VAL A 413 -15.55 15.16 -0.70
C VAL A 413 -16.75 15.20 -1.64
N ALA A 414 -16.58 15.79 -2.82
CA ALA A 414 -17.49 15.68 -3.94
C ALA A 414 -16.94 14.64 -4.91
N GLU A 415 -17.72 13.58 -5.16
CA GLU A 415 -17.31 12.43 -5.97
C GLU A 415 -18.14 12.38 -7.25
N ILE A 416 -17.45 12.37 -8.39
CA ILE A 416 -18.05 12.28 -9.71
C ILE A 416 -17.80 10.89 -10.27
N TYR A 417 -18.88 10.20 -10.58
CA TYR A 417 -18.87 8.88 -11.19
C TYR A 417 -19.45 8.94 -12.60
N ALA A 418 -18.93 8.08 -13.48
CA ALA A 418 -19.45 7.88 -14.82
C ALA A 418 -20.19 6.53 -14.92
N ALA A 419 -21.32 6.52 -15.62
CA ALA A 419 -22.04 5.31 -16.01
C ALA A 419 -22.09 5.23 -17.54
N ALA A 420 -21.33 4.29 -18.10
CA ALA A 420 -21.25 4.05 -19.53
C ALA A 420 -22.48 3.28 -20.04
N PRO A 421 -22.88 3.46 -21.31
CA PRO A 421 -23.89 2.62 -21.94
C PRO A 421 -23.37 1.17 -22.02
N TYR A 422 -24.24 0.20 -21.76
CA TYR A 422 -23.88 -1.22 -21.80
C TYR A 422 -24.78 -1.99 -22.76
N THR A 423 -24.14 -2.71 -23.69
CA THR A 423 -24.79 -3.68 -24.56
C THR A 423 -24.50 -5.08 -24.02
N LYS A 424 -25.56 -5.84 -23.72
CA LYS A 424 -25.43 -7.20 -23.20
C LYS A 424 -24.59 -8.08 -24.14
N GLY A 425 -23.47 -8.61 -23.64
CA GLY A 425 -22.53 -9.44 -24.40
C GLY A 425 -21.58 -8.64 -25.32
N GLY A 426 -21.55 -7.31 -25.19
CA GLY A 426 -20.50 -6.46 -25.76
C GLY A 426 -19.32 -6.33 -24.80
N ILE A 427 -18.56 -5.23 -24.92
CA ILE A 427 -17.42 -4.93 -24.05
C ILE A 427 -17.91 -4.79 -22.60
N GLU A 428 -17.31 -5.57 -21.67
CA GLU A 428 -17.67 -5.57 -20.26
C GLU A 428 -17.55 -4.17 -19.64
N LYS A 429 -18.54 -3.81 -18.80
CA LYS A 429 -18.64 -2.48 -18.18
C LYS A 429 -19.26 -2.57 -16.80
N SER A 430 -18.60 -1.93 -15.85
CA SER A 430 -19.22 -1.60 -14.57
C SER A 430 -20.38 -0.61 -14.77
N SER A 431 -21.42 -0.74 -13.95
CA SER A 431 -22.56 0.19 -13.94
C SER A 431 -22.16 1.61 -13.55
N VAL A 432 -21.05 1.75 -12.82
CA VAL A 432 -20.54 3.01 -12.30
C VAL A 432 -19.03 2.91 -12.07
N VAL A 433 -18.29 3.96 -12.44
CA VAL A 433 -16.84 4.07 -12.21
C VAL A 433 -16.50 5.48 -11.72
N LEU A 434 -15.59 5.62 -10.76
CA LEU A 434 -15.10 6.92 -10.33
C LEU A 434 -14.41 7.62 -11.52
N ALA A 435 -14.83 8.84 -11.83
CA ALA A 435 -14.28 9.65 -12.91
C ALA A 435 -13.45 10.83 -12.39
N GLY A 436 -13.78 11.35 -11.20
CA GLY A 436 -13.02 12.41 -10.56
C GLY A 436 -13.55 12.73 -9.17
N PHE A 437 -12.75 13.45 -8.39
CA PHE A 437 -13.15 13.91 -7.05
C PHE A 437 -12.50 15.24 -6.72
N GLY A 438 -13.06 15.92 -5.72
CA GLY A 438 -12.46 17.10 -5.12
C GLY A 438 -12.89 17.22 -3.66
N LYS A 439 -11.98 17.69 -2.80
CA LYS A 439 -12.27 17.94 -1.38
C LYS A 439 -12.41 19.42 -1.12
N THR A 440 -13.39 19.81 -0.32
CA THR A 440 -13.50 21.19 0.15
C THR A 440 -12.30 21.54 1.04
N LYS A 441 -12.13 22.84 1.27
CA LYS A 441 -11.37 23.36 2.42
C LYS A 441 -12.17 23.06 3.69
N LEU A 442 -12.17 23.96 4.67
CA LEU A 442 -12.88 23.81 5.93
C LEU A 442 -14.05 24.83 6.02
N PRO A 443 -15.13 24.67 5.22
CA PRO A 443 -16.26 25.59 5.27
C PRO A 443 -16.88 25.66 6.68
N GLU A 444 -17.12 26.88 7.15
CA GLU A 444 -17.87 27.15 8.38
C GLU A 444 -19.37 26.85 8.19
N PRO A 445 -20.16 26.72 9.27
CA PRO A 445 -21.61 26.55 9.18
C PRO A 445 -22.29 27.62 8.30
N GLY A 446 -23.00 27.17 7.25
CA GLY A 446 -23.66 28.00 6.25
C GLY A 446 -22.77 28.47 5.09
N GLU A 447 -21.47 28.17 5.12
CA GLU A 447 -20.55 28.48 4.02
C GLU A 447 -20.67 27.46 2.88
N SER A 448 -20.54 27.95 1.64
CA SER A 448 -20.50 27.14 0.44
C SER A 448 -19.14 27.25 -0.25
N GLN A 449 -18.66 26.14 -0.80
CA GLN A 449 -17.51 26.11 -1.70
C GLN A 449 -17.92 25.44 -3.02
N THR A 450 -17.53 26.05 -4.14
CA THR A 450 -17.66 25.46 -5.46
C THR A 450 -16.36 24.76 -5.85
N LEU A 451 -16.47 23.55 -6.35
CA LEU A 451 -15.41 22.69 -6.85
C LEU A 451 -15.60 22.45 -8.35
N GLU A 452 -14.51 22.51 -9.11
CA GLU A 452 -14.48 22.11 -10.52
C GLU A 452 -13.68 20.83 -10.65
N ILE A 453 -14.35 19.76 -11.06
CA ILE A 453 -13.77 18.42 -11.17
C ILE A 453 -13.73 18.05 -12.64
N SER A 454 -12.52 17.88 -13.18
CA SER A 454 -12.31 17.62 -14.61
C SER A 454 -11.59 16.30 -14.86
N PHE A 455 -11.96 15.63 -15.94
CA PHE A 455 -11.35 14.38 -16.41
C PHE A 455 -11.44 14.30 -17.94
N ASP A 456 -10.55 13.51 -18.54
CA ASP A 456 -10.47 13.43 -19.99
C ASP A 456 -11.62 12.58 -20.54
N ARG A 457 -12.21 13.01 -21.66
CA ARG A 457 -13.34 12.32 -22.28
C ARG A 457 -12.98 10.90 -22.72
N GLU A 458 -11.72 10.69 -23.10
CA GLU A 458 -11.19 9.37 -23.46
C GLU A 458 -11.05 8.41 -22.27
N ASP A 459 -11.05 8.90 -21.03
CA ASP A 459 -11.04 8.05 -19.82
C ASP A 459 -12.37 7.29 -19.61
N LEU A 460 -13.42 7.68 -20.35
CA LEU A 460 -14.69 6.95 -20.37
C LEU A 460 -14.66 5.71 -21.29
N ALA A 461 -13.57 5.49 -22.03
CA ALA A 461 -13.41 4.34 -22.91
C ALA A 461 -13.25 3.03 -22.12
N SER A 462 -13.67 1.92 -22.73
CA SER A 462 -13.44 0.56 -22.22
C SER A 462 -12.52 -0.19 -23.17
N TYR A 463 -11.62 -1.02 -22.65
CA TYR A 463 -10.72 -1.81 -23.50
C TYR A 463 -11.42 -3.06 -24.05
N ASP A 464 -11.56 -3.16 -25.38
CA ASP A 464 -12.16 -4.30 -26.09
C ASP A 464 -11.17 -5.44 -26.27
N TYR A 465 -10.81 -6.12 -25.18
CA TYR A 465 -9.84 -7.22 -25.26
C TYR A 465 -10.33 -8.39 -26.16
N THR A 466 -11.65 -8.55 -26.30
CA THR A 466 -12.29 -9.61 -27.11
C THR A 466 -12.32 -9.33 -28.62
N GLY A 467 -12.09 -8.07 -29.01
CA GLY A 467 -12.17 -7.62 -30.40
C GLY A 467 -13.57 -7.66 -31.01
N VAL A 468 -14.61 -7.39 -30.21
CA VAL A 468 -16.01 -7.30 -30.69
C VAL A 468 -16.20 -6.12 -31.64
N LYS A 469 -15.44 -5.04 -31.44
CA LYS A 469 -15.41 -3.82 -32.27
C LYS A 469 -14.08 -3.61 -32.98
N ALA A 470 -12.95 -3.95 -32.34
CA ALA A 470 -11.61 -3.74 -32.91
C ALA A 470 -10.79 -5.05 -32.91
N GLU A 471 -10.52 -5.61 -34.08
CA GLU A 471 -9.72 -6.84 -34.21
C GLU A 471 -8.31 -6.63 -33.62
N GLY A 472 -7.92 -7.47 -32.66
CA GLY A 472 -6.63 -7.34 -31.94
C GLY A 472 -6.68 -6.50 -30.66
N GLY A 473 -7.84 -5.90 -30.37
CA GLY A 473 -8.15 -5.14 -29.17
C GLY A 473 -7.74 -3.68 -29.23
N ALA A 474 -8.60 -2.80 -28.71
CA ALA A 474 -8.38 -1.36 -28.62
C ALA A 474 -9.21 -0.76 -27.47
N TYR A 475 -8.86 0.43 -27.00
CA TYR A 475 -9.82 1.22 -26.22
C TYR A 475 -10.96 1.70 -27.13
N VAL A 476 -12.19 1.61 -26.64
CA VAL A 476 -13.38 2.08 -27.36
C VAL A 476 -14.24 2.94 -26.46
N LEU A 477 -14.49 4.18 -26.87
CA LEU A 477 -15.54 5.03 -26.32
C LEU A 477 -16.81 4.77 -27.13
N GLU A 478 -17.71 3.93 -26.61
CA GLU A 478 -18.92 3.53 -27.34
C GLU A 478 -19.91 4.68 -27.53
N ALA A 479 -20.65 4.68 -28.63
CA ALA A 479 -21.76 5.58 -28.86
C ALA A 479 -22.86 5.39 -27.78
N GLY A 480 -23.49 6.48 -27.36
CA GLY A 480 -24.62 6.47 -26.46
C GLY A 480 -24.56 7.49 -25.35
N ASP A 481 -25.48 7.33 -24.40
CA ASP A 481 -25.64 8.23 -23.27
C ASP A 481 -24.76 7.79 -22.10
N TYR A 482 -23.87 8.69 -21.68
CA TYR A 482 -23.05 8.51 -20.48
C TYR A 482 -23.63 9.35 -19.34
N GLY A 483 -23.89 8.69 -18.21
CA GLY A 483 -24.31 9.38 -17.00
C GLY A 483 -23.14 9.94 -16.22
N ILE A 484 -23.07 11.25 -16.05
CA ILE A 484 -22.12 11.92 -15.14
C ILE A 484 -22.85 12.23 -13.84
N GLN A 485 -22.41 11.61 -12.75
CA GLN A 485 -23.18 11.49 -11.52
C GLN A 485 -22.39 12.04 -10.33
N LEU A 486 -22.96 13.02 -9.64
CA LEU A 486 -22.51 13.39 -8.31
C LEU A 486 -23.11 12.39 -7.32
N GLN A 487 -22.26 11.73 -6.55
CA GLN A 487 -22.67 10.78 -5.53
C GLN A 487 -22.03 11.10 -4.17
N THR A 488 -22.64 10.64 -3.07
CA THR A 488 -22.03 10.78 -1.72
C THR A 488 -21.07 9.66 -1.35
N ASP A 489 -21.14 8.58 -2.12
CA ASP A 489 -20.34 7.36 -2.13
C ASP A 489 -20.68 6.62 -3.45
N SER A 490 -20.11 5.45 -3.71
CA SER A 490 -20.33 4.68 -4.95
C SER A 490 -21.80 4.30 -5.25
N HIS A 491 -22.66 4.28 -4.23
CA HIS A 491 -24.05 3.80 -4.34
C HIS A 491 -25.09 4.93 -4.36
N ASN A 492 -24.87 5.99 -3.58
CA ASN A 492 -25.88 7.00 -3.29
C ASN A 492 -25.80 8.20 -4.24
N VAL A 493 -26.61 8.19 -5.29
CA VAL A 493 -26.70 9.27 -6.29
C VAL A 493 -27.38 10.52 -5.73
N VAL A 494 -26.69 11.66 -5.79
CA VAL A 494 -27.23 13.00 -5.46
C VAL A 494 -27.88 13.63 -6.69
N ALA A 495 -27.16 13.65 -7.81
CA ALA A 495 -27.61 14.27 -9.06
C ALA A 495 -26.92 13.63 -10.27
N LYS A 496 -27.61 13.62 -11.40
CA LYS A 496 -27.12 13.08 -12.67
C LYS A 496 -27.31 14.07 -13.81
N LYS A 497 -26.31 14.17 -14.67
CA LYS A 497 -26.37 14.77 -16.00
C LYS A 497 -25.98 13.72 -17.03
N THR A 498 -26.38 13.93 -18.27
CA THR A 498 -26.03 13.03 -19.37
C THR A 498 -25.22 13.79 -20.40
N ILE A 499 -24.14 13.17 -20.86
CA ILE A 499 -23.46 13.56 -22.09
C ILE A 499 -23.72 12.50 -23.15
N HIS A 500 -23.68 12.88 -24.42
CA HIS A 500 -23.97 11.99 -25.54
C HIS A 500 -22.72 11.82 -26.41
N VAL A 501 -22.43 10.58 -26.78
CA VAL A 501 -21.41 10.23 -27.76
C VAL A 501 -22.14 9.76 -29.02
N ASP A 502 -21.97 10.48 -30.14
CA ASP A 502 -22.74 10.26 -31.37
C ASP A 502 -22.38 8.93 -32.08
N GLU A 503 -21.10 8.57 -32.08
CA GLU A 503 -20.55 7.35 -32.70
C GLU A 503 -19.38 6.78 -31.90
N ASP A 504 -19.10 5.49 -32.09
CA ASP A 504 -17.97 4.84 -31.43
C ASP A 504 -16.65 5.54 -31.83
N VAL A 505 -15.79 5.83 -30.85
CA VAL A 505 -14.39 6.23 -31.09
C VAL A 505 -13.50 5.04 -30.75
N ILE A 506 -12.75 4.54 -31.72
CA ILE A 506 -11.90 3.35 -31.60
C ILE A 506 -10.44 3.80 -31.62
N TYR A 507 -9.77 3.65 -30.48
CA TYR A 507 -8.42 4.17 -30.28
C TYR A 507 -7.33 3.20 -30.74
N ASP A 508 -7.20 3.06 -32.06
CA ASP A 508 -6.09 2.36 -32.72
C ASP A 508 -5.68 3.10 -34.01
N ASP A 509 -4.51 2.79 -34.55
CA ASP A 509 -3.99 3.43 -35.77
C ASP A 509 -4.80 3.10 -37.04
N ALA A 510 -5.67 2.10 -37.00
CA ALA A 510 -6.54 1.73 -38.12
C ALA A 510 -7.83 2.57 -38.17
N HIS A 511 -8.21 3.21 -37.06
CA HIS A 511 -9.44 3.97 -36.90
C HIS A 511 -9.16 5.44 -36.50
N ASP A 512 -9.23 5.78 -35.22
CA ASP A 512 -9.18 7.17 -34.72
C ASP A 512 -7.81 7.59 -34.16
N GLY A 513 -6.81 6.71 -34.27
CA GLY A 513 -5.50 6.85 -33.67
C GLY A 513 -5.49 6.46 -32.19
N LYS A 514 -4.29 6.33 -31.62
CA LYS A 514 -4.14 6.15 -30.16
C LYS A 514 -4.85 7.26 -29.36
N ARG A 515 -5.20 6.97 -28.11
CA ARG A 515 -5.62 7.99 -27.15
C ARG A 515 -4.58 9.11 -27.06
N ALA A 516 -5.04 10.33 -26.78
CA ALA A 516 -4.17 11.49 -26.67
C ALA A 516 -3.15 11.31 -25.53
N SER A 517 -3.56 10.65 -24.44
CA SER A 517 -2.73 10.32 -23.28
C SER A 517 -1.74 9.17 -23.50
N ASP A 518 -1.97 8.28 -24.47
CA ASP A 518 -1.11 7.12 -24.70
C ASP A 518 0.17 7.52 -25.48
N LEU A 519 1.33 6.90 -25.21
CA LEU A 519 2.53 7.12 -26.04
C LEU A 519 2.47 6.35 -27.37
N VAL A 520 1.87 5.16 -27.33
CA VAL A 520 1.66 4.25 -28.46
C VAL A 520 0.27 3.64 -28.35
N GLU A 521 -0.30 3.15 -29.45
CA GLU A 521 -1.58 2.44 -29.40
C GLU A 521 -1.54 1.23 -28.46
N ALA A 522 -2.59 1.06 -27.65
CA ALA A 522 -2.75 -0.10 -26.79
C ALA A 522 -3.07 -1.33 -27.63
N LYS A 523 -2.43 -2.47 -27.31
CA LYS A 523 -2.64 -3.75 -27.99
C LYS A 523 -2.68 -4.89 -27.00
N ASN A 524 -3.39 -5.96 -27.36
CA ASN A 524 -3.28 -7.22 -26.64
C ASN A 524 -1.84 -7.74 -26.72
N ARG A 525 -1.20 -7.95 -25.57
CA ARG A 525 0.16 -8.50 -25.48
C ARG A 525 0.21 -9.86 -24.78
N SER A 526 -0.86 -10.25 -24.09
CA SER A 526 -0.83 -11.37 -23.12
C SER A 526 -1.86 -12.47 -23.40
N ASP A 527 -2.51 -12.47 -24.56
CA ASP A 527 -3.54 -13.47 -24.93
C ASP A 527 -3.02 -14.93 -24.90
N ALA A 528 -1.70 -15.11 -25.00
CA ALA A 528 -1.05 -16.41 -24.92
C ALA A 528 -1.04 -17.03 -23.51
N ALA A 529 -1.08 -16.22 -22.44
CA ALA A 529 -0.97 -16.70 -21.06
C ALA A 529 -2.29 -17.23 -20.47
N GLY A 530 -3.44 -16.81 -21.02
CA GLY A 530 -4.78 -17.25 -20.58
C GLY A 530 -5.49 -18.22 -21.52
N SER A 531 -5.06 -18.35 -22.78
CA SER A 531 -5.81 -19.07 -23.83
C SER A 531 -5.72 -20.60 -23.79
N ASP A 532 -5.31 -21.19 -22.67
CA ASP A 532 -5.18 -22.67 -22.53
C ASP A 532 -5.94 -23.26 -21.34
N ALA A 533 -6.36 -22.43 -20.39
CA ALA A 533 -7.35 -22.83 -19.41
C ALA A 533 -8.71 -22.40 -19.96
N ASP A 534 -9.70 -23.30 -19.95
CA ASP A 534 -11.11 -22.96 -20.15
C ASP A 534 -11.56 -22.09 -18.95
N LEU A 535 -11.04 -20.86 -18.87
CA LEU A 535 -11.36 -19.89 -17.83
C LEU A 535 -12.71 -19.27 -18.16
N THR A 536 -13.62 -19.39 -17.21
CA THR A 536 -14.86 -18.63 -17.22
C THR A 536 -14.60 -17.30 -16.52
N TYR A 537 -14.56 -16.22 -17.30
CA TYR A 537 -14.52 -14.87 -16.76
C TYR A 537 -15.92 -14.45 -16.34
N VAL A 538 -16.01 -13.75 -15.21
CA VAL A 538 -17.23 -13.12 -14.73
C VAL A 538 -17.73 -12.16 -15.81
N SER A 539 -18.94 -12.40 -16.28
CA SER A 539 -19.57 -11.59 -17.32
C SER A 539 -20.89 -11.05 -16.83
N ARG A 540 -21.06 -9.75 -17.03
CA ARG A 540 -22.33 -9.07 -16.77
C ARG A 540 -23.46 -9.59 -17.66
N ALA A 541 -23.16 -10.23 -18.79
CA ALA A 541 -24.17 -10.84 -19.64
C ALA A 541 -24.84 -12.07 -18.99
N ASP A 542 -24.14 -12.77 -18.10
CA ASP A 542 -24.62 -13.96 -17.40
C ASP A 542 -23.93 -14.16 -16.04
N TRP A 543 -24.33 -13.37 -15.04
CA TRP A 543 -23.79 -13.47 -13.67
C TRP A 543 -23.90 -14.88 -13.09
N ALA A 544 -25.07 -15.52 -13.20
CA ALA A 544 -25.30 -16.84 -12.61
C ALA A 544 -24.48 -17.95 -13.29
N GLY A 545 -24.23 -17.84 -14.60
CA GLY A 545 -23.42 -18.79 -15.36
C GLY A 545 -21.91 -18.59 -15.24
N THR A 546 -21.46 -17.41 -14.82
CA THR A 546 -20.03 -17.03 -14.84
C THR A 546 -19.42 -16.72 -13.47
N MET A 547 -20.24 -16.46 -12.45
CA MET A 547 -19.73 -16.28 -11.09
C MET A 547 -19.11 -17.58 -10.55
N PRO A 548 -17.87 -17.55 -10.04
CA PRO A 548 -17.26 -18.70 -9.41
C PRO A 548 -18.07 -19.16 -8.20
N THR A 549 -18.24 -20.48 -8.04
CA THR A 549 -18.93 -21.08 -6.89
C THR A 549 -18.01 -21.91 -6.00
N GLU A 550 -16.80 -22.19 -6.47
CA GLU A 550 -15.78 -22.98 -5.77
C GLU A 550 -14.43 -22.30 -5.91
N ARG A 551 -13.58 -22.41 -4.88
CA ARG A 551 -12.24 -21.83 -4.93
C ARG A 551 -11.35 -22.63 -5.87
N THR A 552 -10.42 -21.93 -6.52
CA THR A 552 -9.41 -22.58 -7.36
C THR A 552 -8.59 -23.58 -6.56
N PRO A 553 -8.34 -24.79 -7.10
CA PRO A 553 -7.48 -25.76 -6.43
C PRO A 553 -6.06 -25.21 -6.22
N VAL A 554 -5.55 -25.36 -4.99
CA VAL A 554 -4.17 -24.94 -4.62
C VAL A 554 -3.10 -25.54 -5.55
N SER A 555 -3.35 -26.73 -6.11
CA SER A 555 -2.42 -27.43 -7.00
C SER A 555 -3.15 -27.93 -8.24
N THR A 556 -2.61 -27.63 -9.41
CA THR A 556 -3.04 -28.17 -10.71
C THR A 556 -1.84 -28.56 -11.59
N GLU A 557 -2.03 -29.29 -12.68
CA GLU A 557 -0.99 -29.52 -13.68
C GLU A 557 -1.06 -28.44 -14.78
N ALA A 558 0.08 -27.88 -15.16
CA ALA A 558 0.20 -27.01 -16.34
C ALA A 558 -0.05 -27.82 -17.62
N SER A 559 -0.70 -27.19 -18.61
CA SER A 559 -0.88 -27.76 -19.95
C SER A 559 0.43 -27.78 -20.75
N ASP A 560 0.46 -28.52 -21.86
CA ASP A 560 1.61 -28.57 -22.76
C ASP A 560 2.02 -27.18 -23.28
N LYS A 561 1.06 -26.28 -23.56
CA LYS A 561 1.36 -24.92 -24.01
C LYS A 561 1.95 -24.05 -22.90
N ILE A 562 1.45 -24.17 -21.67
CA ILE A 562 2.02 -23.46 -20.52
C ILE A 562 3.43 -23.98 -20.26
N LEU A 563 3.64 -25.29 -20.35
CA LEU A 563 4.97 -25.89 -20.26
C LEU A 563 5.90 -25.39 -21.37
N ASP A 564 5.44 -25.32 -22.62
CA ASP A 564 6.22 -24.78 -23.73
C ASP A 564 6.56 -23.30 -23.51
N ALA A 565 5.62 -22.49 -23.01
CA ALA A 565 5.83 -21.08 -22.70
C ALA A 565 6.85 -20.88 -21.56
N LEU A 566 6.72 -21.63 -20.46
CA LEU A 566 7.64 -21.57 -19.31
C LEU A 566 9.05 -22.07 -19.68
N ASN A 567 9.14 -23.06 -20.58
CA ASN A 567 10.42 -23.63 -20.99
C ASN A 567 11.05 -22.96 -22.21
N ASN A 568 10.38 -21.98 -22.82
CA ASN A 568 10.90 -21.30 -24.00
C ASN A 568 12.12 -20.46 -23.62
N LYS A 569 13.31 -20.96 -24.01
CA LYS A 569 14.62 -20.32 -23.78
C LYS A 569 15.14 -19.61 -25.02
N GLU A 570 14.38 -19.64 -26.12
CA GLU A 570 14.83 -18.96 -27.33
C GLU A 570 14.93 -17.45 -27.03
N PRO A 571 16.10 -16.84 -27.27
CA PRO A 571 16.16 -15.39 -27.33
C PRO A 571 15.11 -14.93 -28.33
N LEU A 572 14.41 -13.83 -28.03
CA LEU A 572 13.67 -13.14 -29.07
C LEU A 572 14.71 -12.71 -30.12
N ASP A 573 14.78 -13.43 -31.25
CA ASP A 573 15.61 -13.05 -32.39
C ASP A 573 15.00 -11.79 -32.98
N ASN A 574 15.43 -10.64 -32.47
CA ASN A 574 14.97 -9.35 -32.94
C ASN A 574 15.96 -8.83 -33.98
N SER A 575 15.69 -9.15 -35.24
CA SER A 575 16.48 -8.67 -36.38
C SER A 575 16.48 -7.15 -36.56
N GLU A 576 15.67 -6.42 -35.80
CA GLU A 576 15.58 -4.96 -35.81
C GLU A 576 16.49 -4.28 -34.76
N THR A 577 17.09 -5.02 -33.82
CA THR A 577 18.03 -4.45 -32.85
C THR A 577 19.48 -4.47 -33.35
N GLU A 578 20.11 -3.30 -33.37
CA GLU A 578 21.54 -3.16 -33.66
C GLU A 578 22.42 -3.77 -32.55
N ASP A 579 23.65 -4.15 -32.88
CA ASP A 579 24.64 -4.59 -31.89
C ASP A 579 24.95 -3.46 -30.90
N VAL A 580 24.89 -3.77 -29.60
CA VAL A 580 25.19 -2.81 -28.54
C VAL A 580 26.69 -2.47 -28.53
N THR A 581 27.02 -1.18 -28.55
CA THR A 581 28.40 -0.71 -28.42
C THR A 581 28.77 -0.55 -26.95
N PHE A 582 29.96 -1.02 -26.57
CA PHE A 582 30.47 -0.92 -25.20
C PHE A 582 31.87 -0.29 -25.15
N GLY A 583 32.14 0.48 -24.11
CA GLY A 583 33.48 0.98 -23.79
C GLY A 583 34.02 2.08 -24.72
N ALA A 584 33.17 2.72 -25.52
CA ALA A 584 33.52 3.87 -26.34
C ALA A 584 34.13 5.01 -25.50
N LYS A 585 34.81 5.95 -26.15
CA LYS A 585 35.51 7.07 -25.51
C LYS A 585 34.94 8.40 -25.98
N ASN A 586 33.65 8.61 -25.69
CA ASN A 586 32.90 9.81 -26.11
C ASN A 586 33.21 11.06 -25.27
N GLY A 587 33.91 10.91 -24.14
CA GLY A 587 34.31 12.00 -23.23
C GLY A 587 33.17 12.55 -22.37
N LEU A 588 32.02 11.88 -22.33
CA LEU A 588 30.83 12.31 -21.61
C LEU A 588 30.84 11.82 -20.15
N LYS A 589 30.14 12.54 -19.29
CA LYS A 589 29.83 12.17 -17.91
C LYS A 589 28.32 12.17 -17.72
N LEU A 590 27.84 11.47 -16.70
CA LEU A 590 26.43 11.50 -16.32
C LEU A 590 25.96 12.94 -16.04
N SER A 591 26.82 13.77 -15.43
CA SER A 591 26.50 15.18 -15.17
C SER A 591 26.32 16.02 -16.43
N ASP A 592 26.81 15.57 -17.59
CA ASP A 592 26.63 16.26 -18.87
C ASP A 592 25.21 16.05 -19.44
N MET A 593 24.46 15.06 -18.94
CA MET A 593 23.08 14.77 -19.39
C MET A 593 22.02 15.63 -18.69
N LYS A 594 22.43 16.40 -17.69
CA LYS A 594 21.52 17.22 -16.88
C LYS A 594 20.77 18.22 -17.77
N GLY A 595 19.44 18.12 -17.75
CA GLY A 595 18.54 19.00 -18.50
C GLY A 595 18.44 18.69 -20.00
N LEU A 596 19.01 17.56 -20.45
CA LEU A 596 18.75 17.04 -21.78
C LEU A 596 17.40 16.30 -21.80
N ASP A 597 16.75 16.32 -22.95
CA ASP A 597 15.54 15.53 -23.19
C ASP A 597 15.88 14.04 -23.14
N TYR A 598 14.89 13.20 -22.85
CA TYR A 598 15.06 11.75 -22.72
C TYR A 598 15.62 11.10 -24.00
N ASP A 599 15.25 11.64 -25.16
CA ASP A 599 15.66 11.18 -26.50
C ASP A 599 16.84 11.97 -27.08
N ASP A 600 17.54 12.79 -26.28
CA ASP A 600 18.75 13.47 -26.73
C ASP A 600 19.82 12.43 -27.13
N PRO A 601 20.41 12.52 -28.34
CA PRO A 601 21.36 11.54 -28.85
C PRO A 601 22.66 11.45 -28.01
N GLN A 602 22.89 12.36 -27.06
CA GLN A 602 23.98 12.23 -26.10
C GLN A 602 23.78 11.09 -25.10
N TRP A 603 22.54 10.67 -24.83
CA TRP A 603 22.27 9.50 -23.99
C TRP A 603 22.88 8.23 -24.58
N ASP A 604 22.67 7.97 -25.87
CA ASP A 604 23.27 6.82 -26.57
C ASP A 604 24.80 6.89 -26.51
N ARG A 605 25.36 8.09 -26.77
CA ARG A 605 26.81 8.29 -26.69
C ARG A 605 27.36 8.10 -25.28
N LEU A 606 26.60 8.40 -24.24
CA LEU A 606 26.98 8.13 -22.85
C LEU A 606 26.97 6.64 -22.58
N LEU A 607 25.88 5.95 -22.96
CA LEU A 607 25.68 4.52 -22.78
C LEU A 607 26.75 3.69 -23.50
N ASP A 608 27.14 4.09 -24.71
CA ASP A 608 28.26 3.49 -25.46
C ASP A 608 29.57 3.46 -24.68
N GLN A 609 29.79 4.39 -23.73
CA GLN A 609 31.02 4.42 -22.92
C GLN A 609 31.02 3.38 -21.81
N VAL A 610 29.84 2.95 -21.38
CA VAL A 610 29.68 1.98 -20.31
C VAL A 610 30.18 0.62 -20.80
N THR A 611 31.03 -0.01 -20.02
CA THR A 611 31.55 -1.34 -20.38
C THR A 611 30.55 -2.44 -20.02
N LEU A 612 30.61 -3.57 -20.72
CA LEU A 612 29.76 -4.72 -20.40
C LEU A 612 29.92 -5.18 -18.93
N ASP A 613 31.14 -5.12 -18.38
CA ASP A 613 31.38 -5.48 -16.99
C ASP A 613 30.75 -4.49 -16.01
N GLU A 614 30.82 -3.18 -16.31
CA GLU A 614 30.12 -2.15 -15.52
C GLU A 614 28.60 -2.32 -15.59
N MET A 615 28.03 -2.60 -16.77
CA MET A 615 26.59 -2.85 -16.90
C MET A 615 26.15 -4.09 -16.11
N LYS A 616 26.91 -5.18 -16.18
CA LYS A 616 26.62 -6.41 -15.39
C LYS A 616 26.63 -6.13 -13.89
N ILE A 617 27.58 -5.33 -13.41
CA ILE A 617 27.66 -4.99 -11.99
C ILE A 617 26.51 -4.08 -11.58
N LEU A 618 26.19 -3.06 -12.40
CA LEU A 618 25.11 -2.12 -12.15
C LEU A 618 23.75 -2.83 -12.07
N VAL A 619 23.43 -3.66 -13.05
CA VAL A 619 22.15 -4.40 -13.11
C VAL A 619 22.12 -5.56 -12.11
N GLY A 620 23.27 -6.22 -11.88
CA GLY A 620 23.36 -7.37 -10.99
C GLY A 620 23.41 -7.06 -9.50
N ASN A 621 23.62 -5.81 -9.09
CA ASN A 621 23.75 -5.40 -7.69
C ASN A 621 22.95 -4.12 -7.39
N ALA A 622 21.63 -4.18 -7.59
CA ALA A 622 20.71 -3.03 -7.49
C ALA A 622 19.73 -3.08 -6.29
N GLY A 623 20.03 -3.83 -5.22
CA GLY A 623 19.16 -3.90 -4.04
C GLY A 623 19.54 -2.85 -2.98
N TRP A 624 18.66 -1.87 -2.72
CA TRP A 624 18.84 -0.74 -1.79
C TRP A 624 20.03 0.19 -2.10
N MET A 625 20.58 0.08 -3.31
CA MET A 625 21.67 0.91 -3.80
C MET A 625 21.85 0.72 -5.31
N THR A 626 22.47 1.70 -5.97
CA THR A 626 23.09 1.50 -7.29
C THR A 626 24.60 1.68 -7.21
N THR A 627 25.35 0.79 -7.85
CA THR A 627 26.82 0.87 -7.88
C THR A 627 27.32 2.05 -8.73
N GLY A 628 28.53 2.53 -8.46
CA GLY A 628 29.15 3.58 -9.28
C GLY A 628 29.58 3.06 -10.66
N VAL A 629 29.43 3.89 -11.69
CA VAL A 629 29.88 3.59 -13.06
C VAL A 629 30.99 4.55 -13.44
N LYS A 630 32.23 4.06 -13.41
CA LYS A 630 33.43 4.91 -13.52
C LYS A 630 33.60 5.50 -14.91
N SER A 631 33.25 4.75 -15.96
CA SER A 631 33.35 5.21 -17.36
C SER A 631 32.54 6.47 -17.65
N VAL A 632 31.50 6.74 -16.86
CA VAL A 632 30.60 7.90 -17.01
C VAL A 632 30.57 8.81 -15.77
N ASP A 633 31.49 8.61 -14.81
CA ASP A 633 31.54 9.40 -13.55
C ASP A 633 30.22 9.35 -12.74
N LYS A 634 29.46 8.25 -12.84
CA LYS A 634 28.27 8.02 -12.00
C LYS A 634 28.72 7.59 -10.59
N PRO A 635 28.31 8.30 -9.53
CA PRO A 635 28.54 7.86 -8.17
C PRO A 635 27.66 6.65 -7.81
N ALA A 636 28.09 5.91 -6.79
CA ALA A 636 27.21 4.96 -6.13
C ALA A 636 26.17 5.72 -5.29
N LEU A 637 24.94 5.21 -5.24
CA LEU A 637 23.80 5.84 -4.59
C LEU A 637 23.18 4.88 -3.59
N VAL A 638 22.59 5.41 -2.52
CA VAL A 638 21.80 4.63 -1.55
C VAL A 638 20.33 4.84 -1.84
N GLU A 639 19.59 3.74 -1.89
CA GLU A 639 18.14 3.72 -2.10
C GLU A 639 17.50 3.01 -0.91
N CYS A 640 16.24 3.33 -0.59
CA CYS A 640 15.57 2.78 0.58
C CYS A 640 14.11 2.44 0.29
N ASP A 641 13.61 1.46 1.02
CA ASP A 641 12.18 1.30 1.25
C ASP A 641 11.69 2.49 2.11
N GLY A 642 10.41 2.72 2.33
CA GLY A 642 9.28 2.24 1.55
C GLY A 642 8.12 3.25 1.68
N PRO A 643 6.92 2.92 1.19
CA PRO A 643 5.79 3.84 1.12
C PRO A 643 5.31 4.45 2.45
N ASN A 644 5.74 3.88 3.59
CA ASN A 644 5.46 4.34 4.95
C ASN A 644 6.63 5.13 5.58
N GLY A 645 7.57 5.63 4.77
CA GLY A 645 8.73 6.41 5.22
C GLY A 645 10.06 5.68 4.99
N VAL A 646 11.18 6.39 5.20
CA VAL A 646 12.51 5.82 4.96
C VAL A 646 12.75 4.63 5.89
N ASN A 647 12.97 3.45 5.31
CA ASN A 647 13.32 2.22 5.97
C ASN A 647 14.44 1.53 5.20
N ASN A 648 15.49 1.14 5.92
CA ASN A 648 16.55 0.32 5.35
C ASN A 648 16.87 -0.84 6.29
N ILE A 649 16.28 -2.00 5.96
CA ILE A 649 16.38 -3.24 6.74
C ILE A 649 17.85 -3.67 6.95
N ILE A 650 18.75 -3.30 6.04
CA ILE A 650 20.16 -3.70 6.08
C ILE A 650 21.06 -2.59 6.65
N GLY A 651 20.89 -1.34 6.18
CA GLY A 651 21.72 -0.18 6.54
C GLY A 651 21.36 0.50 7.87
N GLN A 652 20.22 0.13 8.49
CA GLN A 652 19.72 0.70 9.76
C GLN A 652 19.52 2.22 9.74
N VAL A 653 19.15 2.78 8.58
CA VAL A 653 18.70 4.17 8.46
C VAL A 653 17.19 4.14 8.41
N ASN A 654 16.55 4.65 9.47
CA ASN A 654 15.11 4.76 9.56
C ASN A 654 14.75 6.24 9.71
N GLY A 655 13.82 6.70 8.87
CA GLY A 655 13.20 8.01 8.98
C GLY A 655 11.96 7.97 9.85
N THR A 656 11.17 9.03 9.76
CA THR A 656 9.87 9.13 10.42
C THR A 656 8.86 8.25 9.72
N GLN A 657 8.09 7.47 10.49
CA GLN A 657 7.04 6.62 9.93
C GLN A 657 5.85 7.48 9.48
N LEU A 658 5.58 7.47 8.18
CA LEU A 658 4.37 8.04 7.58
C LEU A 658 3.16 7.13 7.85
N VAL A 659 1.96 7.67 7.64
CA VAL A 659 0.74 6.86 7.59
C VAL A 659 0.83 5.80 6.48
N GLY A 660 0.00 4.75 6.53
CA GLY A 660 -0.18 3.86 5.37
C GLY A 660 -0.71 4.60 4.14
N GLN A 661 -0.40 4.08 2.96
CA GLN A 661 -0.90 4.64 1.71
C GLN A 661 -2.43 4.58 1.62
N SER A 662 -3.07 3.60 2.26
CA SER A 662 -4.53 3.56 2.35
C SER A 662 -5.07 4.74 3.16
N ASN A 663 -4.35 5.19 4.21
CA ASN A 663 -4.72 6.39 4.99
C ASN A 663 -4.56 7.65 4.15
N LEU A 664 -3.52 7.74 3.34
CA LEU A 664 -3.39 8.84 2.38
C LEU A 664 -4.56 8.82 1.38
N GLY A 665 -4.97 7.63 0.94
CA GLY A 665 -6.19 7.39 0.17
C GLY A 665 -7.46 7.85 0.88
N TYR A 666 -7.64 7.54 2.17
CA TYR A 666 -8.83 7.93 2.95
C TYR A 666 -9.02 9.45 2.98
N THR A 667 -7.94 10.23 2.79
CA THR A 667 -8.06 11.69 2.71
C THR A 667 -8.79 12.17 1.46
N TRP A 668 -8.74 11.45 0.34
CA TRP A 668 -9.23 11.91 -0.97
C TRP A 668 -8.70 13.32 -1.32
N ASN A 669 -7.44 13.59 -0.99
CA ASN A 669 -6.82 14.91 -1.07
C ASN A 669 -5.44 14.85 -1.75
N THR A 670 -5.40 15.09 -3.06
CA THR A 670 -4.16 15.07 -3.84
C THR A 670 -3.18 16.19 -3.47
N GLU A 671 -3.68 17.33 -2.96
CA GLU A 671 -2.80 18.40 -2.48
C GLU A 671 -2.03 17.96 -1.23
N LEU A 672 -2.69 17.22 -0.35
CA LEU A 672 -2.08 16.66 0.85
C LEU A 672 -1.08 15.54 0.51
N ALA A 673 -1.40 14.68 -0.47
CA ALA A 673 -0.48 13.68 -1.00
C ALA A 673 0.79 14.30 -1.60
N ALA A 674 0.67 15.41 -2.36
CA ALA A 674 1.83 16.13 -2.86
C ALA A 674 2.71 16.70 -1.73
N ARG A 675 2.10 17.23 -0.66
CA ARG A 675 2.84 17.73 0.50
C ARG A 675 3.56 16.62 1.27
N VAL A 676 2.96 15.44 1.38
CA VAL A 676 3.61 14.24 1.93
C VAL A 676 4.86 13.91 1.10
N GLY A 677 4.72 13.81 -0.23
CA GLY A 677 5.85 13.53 -1.12
C GLY A 677 6.98 14.56 -1.03
N GLU A 678 6.66 15.85 -0.91
CA GLU A 678 7.66 16.91 -0.71
C GLU A 678 8.45 16.74 0.59
N LEU A 679 7.77 16.51 1.71
CA LEU A 679 8.42 16.38 3.02
C LEU A 679 9.17 15.07 3.16
N PHE A 680 8.63 13.98 2.59
CA PHE A 680 9.30 12.69 2.53
C PHE A 680 10.63 12.79 1.75
N ALA A 681 10.62 13.45 0.60
CA ALA A 681 11.83 13.71 -0.19
C ALA A 681 12.84 14.58 0.55
N GLN A 682 12.39 15.60 1.29
CA GLN A 682 13.27 16.45 2.10
C GLN A 682 13.94 15.67 3.24
N GLU A 683 13.21 14.79 3.91
CA GLU A 683 13.76 13.90 4.94
C GLU A 683 14.75 12.90 4.33
N ALA A 684 14.39 12.23 3.23
CA ALA A 684 15.27 11.32 2.51
C ALA A 684 16.60 12.01 2.14
N LYS A 685 16.53 13.23 1.60
CA LYS A 685 17.71 14.03 1.25
C LYS A 685 18.54 14.41 2.47
N ALA A 686 17.91 14.79 3.58
CA ALA A 686 18.61 15.10 4.83
C ALA A 686 19.33 13.86 5.41
N LEU A 687 18.84 12.66 5.10
CA LEU A 687 19.42 11.37 5.46
C LEU A 687 20.45 10.85 4.44
N ASN A 688 20.75 11.61 3.38
CA ASN A 688 21.60 11.23 2.24
C ASN A 688 21.10 10.00 1.46
N ILE A 689 19.78 9.87 1.35
CA ILE A 689 19.12 8.87 0.50
C ILE A 689 18.88 9.49 -0.89
N ALA A 690 19.18 8.71 -1.92
CA ALA A 690 19.15 9.10 -3.31
C ALA A 690 18.04 8.39 -4.11
N GLY A 691 17.30 7.45 -3.54
CA GLY A 691 16.09 6.95 -4.18
C GLY A 691 15.17 6.26 -3.20
N LEU A 692 13.89 6.23 -3.55
CA LEU A 692 12.81 5.70 -2.73
C LEU A 692 12.05 4.66 -3.54
N TYR A 693 11.85 3.49 -2.93
CA TYR A 693 10.94 2.45 -3.43
C TYR A 693 9.52 2.74 -2.94
N ALA A 694 9.00 3.87 -3.41
CA ALA A 694 7.73 4.45 -3.03
C ALA A 694 7.33 5.54 -4.04
N PRO A 695 6.04 5.88 -4.15
CA PRO A 695 4.88 5.21 -3.54
C PRO A 695 4.54 3.88 -4.23
N ALA A 696 3.75 3.01 -3.59
CA ALA A 696 3.27 1.77 -4.20
C ALA A 696 1.82 1.91 -4.69
N ALA A 697 1.51 1.28 -5.82
CA ALA A 697 0.30 1.57 -6.61
C ALA A 697 -0.53 0.34 -7.01
N ASN A 698 -0.32 -0.82 -6.38
CA ASN A 698 -1.14 -2.00 -6.66
C ASN A 698 -2.60 -1.78 -6.23
N THR A 699 -3.54 -2.38 -6.96
CA THR A 699 -4.96 -2.36 -6.60
C THR A 699 -5.24 -3.29 -5.42
N HIS A 700 -6.13 -2.88 -4.50
CA HIS A 700 -6.71 -3.78 -3.50
C HIS A 700 -7.69 -4.76 -4.18
N ARG A 701 -7.15 -5.76 -4.88
CA ARG A 701 -7.96 -6.78 -5.59
C ARG A 701 -8.83 -7.60 -4.64
N THR A 702 -8.32 -7.85 -3.44
CA THR A 702 -8.98 -8.62 -2.38
C THR A 702 -8.70 -7.97 -1.04
N ALA A 703 -9.68 -8.06 -0.13
CA ALA A 703 -9.52 -7.62 1.25
C ALA A 703 -8.40 -8.39 1.98
N PHE A 704 -8.08 -9.62 1.53
CA PHE A 704 -7.08 -10.48 2.16
C PHE A 704 -5.63 -10.19 1.73
N GLY A 705 -5.40 -9.17 0.89
CA GLY A 705 -4.06 -8.83 0.41
C GLY A 705 -3.13 -8.41 1.55
N GLY A 706 -1.99 -9.08 1.69
CA GLY A 706 -1.01 -8.82 2.76
C GLY A 706 -0.50 -7.39 2.81
N ARG A 707 -0.25 -6.80 1.63
CA ARG A 707 0.37 -5.47 1.46
C ARG A 707 -0.63 -4.33 1.21
N ASN A 708 -1.93 -4.53 1.41
CA ASN A 708 -2.91 -3.45 1.18
C ASN A 708 -2.60 -2.18 2.01
N TYR A 709 -1.98 -2.31 3.19
CA TYR A 709 -1.59 -1.16 4.02
C TYR A 709 -0.69 -0.11 3.31
N GLU A 710 0.11 -0.54 2.34
CA GLU A 710 1.03 0.30 1.57
C GLU A 710 0.55 0.55 0.14
N TYR A 711 -0.69 0.15 -0.17
CA TYR A 711 -1.40 0.51 -1.39
C TYR A 711 -2.57 1.44 -1.05
N VAL A 712 -3.20 2.04 -2.07
CA VAL A 712 -4.18 3.13 -1.87
C VAL A 712 -5.62 2.63 -1.84
N SER A 713 -6.07 1.83 -2.82
CA SER A 713 -7.50 1.57 -3.05
C SER A 713 -7.79 0.39 -3.97
N GLU A 714 -9.02 -0.14 -3.90
CA GLU A 714 -9.62 -0.99 -4.95
C GLU A 714 -9.87 -0.24 -6.28
N ASP A 715 -9.81 1.09 -6.28
CA ASP A 715 -10.03 1.93 -7.46
C ASP A 715 -8.72 2.45 -8.10
N GLY A 716 -8.57 2.20 -9.39
CA GLY A 716 -7.40 2.63 -10.16
C GLY A 716 -7.28 4.15 -10.36
N LEU A 717 -8.39 4.90 -10.41
CA LEU A 717 -8.33 6.35 -10.55
C LEU A 717 -7.89 7.00 -9.24
N LEU A 718 -8.51 6.63 -8.12
CA LEU A 718 -8.12 7.13 -6.80
C LEU A 718 -6.64 6.82 -6.51
N THR A 719 -6.24 5.55 -6.71
CA THR A 719 -4.84 5.12 -6.58
C THR A 719 -3.92 5.96 -7.46
N GLY A 720 -4.21 6.05 -8.76
CA GLY A 720 -3.39 6.79 -9.70
C GLY A 720 -3.27 8.28 -9.36
N LYS A 721 -4.35 8.93 -8.93
CA LYS A 721 -4.33 10.37 -8.58
C LYS A 721 -3.52 10.64 -7.30
N ILE A 722 -3.64 9.81 -6.27
CA ILE A 722 -2.87 9.95 -5.01
C ILE A 722 -1.39 9.67 -5.26
N VAL A 723 -1.07 8.52 -5.83
CA VAL A 723 0.31 8.09 -6.15
C VAL A 723 1.00 9.08 -7.08
N ALA A 724 0.32 9.55 -8.14
CA ALA A 724 0.92 10.53 -9.05
C ALA A 724 1.18 11.88 -8.39
N ALA A 725 0.34 12.32 -7.45
CA ALA A 725 0.56 13.56 -6.72
C ALA A 725 1.79 13.47 -5.81
N GLU A 726 1.92 12.36 -5.07
CA GLU A 726 3.08 12.08 -4.22
C GLU A 726 4.37 11.93 -5.04
N ALA A 727 4.37 11.07 -6.07
CA ALA A 727 5.54 10.80 -6.90
C ALA A 727 6.06 12.07 -7.61
N LYS A 728 5.16 12.88 -8.19
CA LYS A 728 5.54 14.15 -8.82
C LYS A 728 6.16 15.12 -7.82
N ALA A 729 5.67 15.16 -6.58
CA ALA A 729 6.22 16.02 -5.55
C ALA A 729 7.60 15.55 -5.07
N ILE A 730 7.81 14.23 -4.93
CA ILE A 730 9.12 13.65 -4.62
C ILE A 730 10.14 14.04 -5.71
N GLN A 731 9.79 13.81 -6.98
CA GLN A 731 10.65 14.16 -8.12
C GLN A 731 10.89 15.68 -8.24
N GLY A 732 9.89 16.49 -7.86
CA GLY A 732 9.94 17.95 -7.90
C GLY A 732 10.94 18.61 -6.94
N GLN A 733 11.41 17.91 -5.89
CA GLN A 733 12.38 18.42 -4.92
C GLN A 733 13.85 18.41 -5.45
N GLY A 734 14.06 17.97 -6.70
CA GLY A 734 15.32 18.09 -7.42
C GLY A 734 16.09 16.79 -7.64
N GLU A 735 17.12 16.91 -8.48
CA GLU A 735 17.79 15.96 -9.41
C GLU A 735 18.29 14.59 -8.92
N VAL A 736 17.98 14.14 -7.71
CA VAL A 736 18.61 12.93 -7.17
C VAL A 736 17.61 11.85 -6.79
N LEU A 737 16.39 12.16 -6.36
CA LEU A 737 15.47 11.13 -5.86
C LEU A 737 14.76 10.40 -6.99
N GLU A 738 15.26 9.20 -7.27
CA GLU A 738 14.56 8.22 -8.09
C GLU A 738 13.34 7.69 -7.31
N VAL A 739 12.21 7.58 -8.01
CA VAL A 739 10.96 7.00 -7.52
C VAL A 739 10.78 5.71 -8.29
N ALA A 740 10.87 4.57 -7.61
CA ALA A 740 10.46 3.28 -8.16
C ALA A 740 9.06 2.97 -7.64
N VAL A 741 8.06 3.12 -8.52
CA VAL A 741 6.64 2.85 -8.26
C VAL A 741 6.32 1.40 -8.57
#